data_AF-A0A523V091-F1
#
_entry.id   AF-A0A523V091-F1
#
_cell.length_a   1.000
_cell.length_b   1.000
_cell.length_c   1.000
_cell.angle_alpha   90.00
_cell.angle_beta   90.00
_cell.angle_gamma   90.00
#
_symmetry.space_group_name_H-M   'P 1'
#
loop_
_entity.id
_entity.type
_entity.pdbx_description
1 polymer ?
#
loop_
_entity_poly.entity_id
_entity_poly.type
_entity_poly.pdbx_seq_one_letter_code
_entity_poly.pdbx_strand_id
1 'polypeptide(L)'
;MGKMIAAANSTYPSQYETEVLLKDGSRILLRPIRQDDTERWLAFFQRQSQQTKYLRFQRDPGEMGPEDALRFCTVDYKNTFALVGEVQKEQRKEIVAIGRYYRLPDKRSARVVFAIEDAYHGKGIGTQLIERLANVARDNGIAIFEGDVLAENERMMSVLKDYGFHIESELRGGVYHVTIPIARSRRVERKEAERERLSTVASIRNVLEPHSIAVIGASRQSGSIGQLVFQNIMEGGYTGVVYPVNPKADAIMAVKAYPSILDVPGNVDLAIIIVPTQFVARVADECGRKGVRAIIVITDGFKERGPEGAAHEEELRDIALGHGMRLVGPNCMGIINAAPEVRLNASFSRIFPPRGNIAFLSQSGAMGLVILEYASDLNMGISGFVSVGNRADISSNDLLQYWEDDPTTRVILLYLESFGNPRKFSRIAKRVSARKPIVIVKGGTTLVGSRAASSHTGALATPEVVSDALFRQAGIIRVDNIQELFDVATLLSNQPLPCGKRLVIVTNGGGPGILAADASAQQGLTLSELSAETASKLRPFIKRNIRIGNPLDLTGSVTPDEFEGSLRVLVEDDNVDAVLAVFVPAAVIDSTRVENAIRRVSPLYQRNKKPLLACFMGQRGFKAKLGKAGSFVPCYPFPENAVLALSKAVEYRESMKKPRDAVTSIKGVKREKARRIIEAAMSQNKQRPFWLPAEKIVDLLNCYDIRIAGISVARSADEAATLAAQAGFPVVVKLNSSTITHKTDVGGVVLDLNSEGEVKSAFNAIKDKLKALGRESEMEGVAIQRMIPGGVEIIAGVTQDPTFGPLIMFGLGGIQAELLKDIVLRLHPLTELDASEMVSSIKTASLFEGFRGAPPSDIQSVQGLLLRLSAMVEDIPQIAELDFNPVKVMGRGEGYWVVDARISLK
;
A
#
# COMPACT_ATOMS: atom_id res chain seq x y z
N MET A 1 10.90 6.84 51.13
CA MET A 1 9.88 7.84 50.73
C MET A 1 10.33 8.81 49.63
N GLY A 2 11.52 9.43 49.71
CA GLY A 2 11.96 10.46 48.74
C GLY A 2 12.17 10.04 47.26
N LYS A 3 12.22 8.74 46.94
CA LYS A 3 12.28 8.23 45.54
C LYS A 3 10.93 7.85 44.93
N MET A 4 9.86 7.74 45.73
CA MET A 4 8.50 7.47 45.21
C MET A 4 7.82 8.72 44.66
N ILE A 5 8.24 9.91 45.09
CA ILE A 5 7.63 11.19 44.70
C ILE A 5 8.04 11.60 43.26
N ALA A 6 9.14 11.06 42.72
CA ALA A 6 9.61 11.41 41.37
C ALA A 6 8.90 10.67 40.23
N ALA A 7 8.17 9.57 40.49
CA ALA A 7 7.46 8.80 39.46
C ALA A 7 6.09 9.39 39.09
N ALA A 8 5.55 10.32 39.89
CA ALA A 8 4.18 10.82 39.74
C ALA A 8 3.98 11.84 38.59
N ASN A 9 5.05 12.28 37.91
CA ASN A 9 5.00 13.34 36.89
C ASN A 9 5.35 12.89 35.45
N SER A 10 5.40 11.59 35.15
CA SER A 10 5.60 11.13 33.77
C SER A 10 4.26 11.06 33.02
N THR A 11 4.10 11.89 32.00
CA THR A 11 2.94 11.88 31.09
C THR A 11 2.74 10.48 30.49
N TYR A 12 1.50 9.99 30.52
CA TYR A 12 1.14 8.67 29.98
C TYR A 12 1.47 8.58 28.48
N PRO A 13 2.25 7.57 28.03
CA PRO A 13 2.73 7.50 26.65
C PRO A 13 1.73 6.77 25.75
N SER A 14 0.61 7.43 25.44
CA SER A 14 -0.48 6.87 24.62
C SER A 14 -0.05 6.41 23.22
N GLN A 15 1.07 6.91 22.69
CA GLN A 15 1.62 6.49 21.40
C GLN A 15 2.01 5.00 21.32
N TYR A 16 2.12 4.31 22.47
CA TYR A 16 2.44 2.88 22.53
C TYR A 16 1.21 1.99 22.68
N GLU A 17 0.01 2.55 22.67
CA GLU A 17 -1.23 1.78 22.58
C GLU A 17 -1.38 1.21 21.17
N THR A 18 -1.65 -0.09 21.07
CA THR A 18 -1.72 -0.78 19.78
C THR A 18 -2.59 -2.02 19.86
N GLU A 19 -3.44 -2.17 18.85
CA GLU A 19 -4.30 -3.32 18.68
C GLU A 19 -3.54 -4.43 17.96
N VAL A 20 -3.74 -5.67 18.42
CA VAL A 20 -2.98 -6.82 17.90
C VAL A 20 -3.89 -7.99 17.60
N LEU A 21 -3.70 -8.59 16.41
CA LEU A 21 -4.34 -9.85 16.01
C LEU A 21 -3.53 -11.04 16.51
N LEU A 22 -4.21 -11.94 17.21
CA LEU A 22 -3.68 -13.19 17.73
C LEU A 22 -3.70 -14.28 16.65
N LYS A 23 -2.98 -15.39 16.91
CA LYS A 23 -2.86 -16.52 15.96
C LYS A 23 -4.20 -17.17 15.61
N ASP A 24 -5.18 -17.10 16.51
CA ASP A 24 -6.54 -17.61 16.31
C ASP A 24 -7.47 -16.59 15.62
N GLY A 25 -6.94 -15.43 15.23
CA GLY A 25 -7.69 -14.33 14.59
C GLY A 25 -8.42 -13.41 15.55
N SER A 26 -8.43 -13.68 16.86
CA SER A 26 -8.98 -12.79 17.88
C SER A 26 -8.09 -11.55 18.09
N ARG A 27 -8.63 -10.49 18.72
CA ARG A 27 -7.89 -9.24 18.97
C ARG A 27 -7.67 -8.99 20.46
N ILE A 28 -6.57 -8.31 20.77
CA ILE A 28 -6.30 -7.74 22.10
C ILE A 28 -5.78 -6.31 21.97
N LEU A 29 -5.96 -5.51 23.01
CA LEU A 29 -5.33 -4.20 23.13
C LEU A 29 -4.04 -4.34 23.93
N LEU A 30 -2.89 -3.96 23.35
CA LEU A 30 -1.65 -3.76 24.09
C LEU A 30 -1.52 -2.28 24.45
N ARG A 31 -1.34 -1.96 25.74
CA ARG A 31 -1.14 -0.58 26.19
C ARG A 31 -0.13 -0.48 27.33
N PRO A 32 0.52 0.67 27.54
CA PRO A 32 1.31 0.91 28.75
C PRO A 32 0.48 0.67 30.02
N ILE A 33 1.11 0.08 31.03
CA ILE A 33 0.50 -0.07 32.36
C ILE A 33 0.28 1.31 32.98
N ARG A 34 -0.81 1.45 33.74
CA ARG A 34 -1.14 2.67 34.49
C ARG A 34 -1.19 2.35 35.98
N GLN A 35 -1.06 3.38 36.82
CA GLN A 35 -1.11 3.19 38.27
C GLN A 35 -2.47 2.69 38.75
N ASP A 36 -3.56 3.08 38.09
CA ASP A 36 -4.94 2.64 38.35
C ASP A 36 -5.22 1.19 37.90
N ASP A 37 -4.27 0.51 37.24
CA ASP A 37 -4.38 -0.92 36.93
C ASP A 37 -4.15 -1.83 38.14
N THR A 38 -3.85 -1.28 39.32
CA THR A 38 -3.47 -2.04 40.53
C THR A 38 -4.43 -3.18 40.85
N GLU A 39 -5.75 -2.95 40.82
CA GLU A 39 -6.75 -4.00 41.08
C GLU A 39 -6.78 -5.05 39.96
N ARG A 40 -6.72 -4.62 38.70
CA ARG A 40 -6.76 -5.51 37.53
C ARG A 40 -5.51 -6.39 37.46
N TRP A 41 -4.36 -5.83 37.85
CA TRP A 41 -3.09 -6.53 37.94
C TRP A 41 -3.13 -7.61 39.01
N LEU A 42 -3.71 -7.28 40.18
CA LEU A 42 -3.86 -8.24 41.28
C LEU A 42 -4.78 -9.39 40.88
N ALA A 43 -5.93 -9.08 40.27
CA ALA A 43 -6.85 -10.08 39.73
C ALA A 43 -6.16 -10.98 38.70
N PHE A 44 -5.38 -10.40 37.78
CA PHE A 44 -4.58 -11.15 36.83
C PHE A 44 -3.59 -12.12 37.51
N PHE A 45 -2.84 -11.65 38.52
CA PHE A 45 -1.90 -12.49 39.26
C PHE A 45 -2.61 -13.64 40.00
N GLN A 46 -3.79 -13.41 40.56
CA GLN A 46 -4.57 -14.42 41.26
C GLN A 46 -5.09 -15.52 40.32
N ARG A 47 -5.46 -15.18 39.07
CA ARG A 47 -5.94 -16.15 38.07
C ARG A 47 -4.86 -17.07 37.50
N GLN A 48 -3.57 -16.73 37.67
CA GLN A 48 -2.47 -17.55 37.14
C GLN A 48 -2.29 -18.85 37.91
N SER A 49 -2.01 -19.93 37.18
CA SER A 49 -1.65 -21.21 37.77
C SER A 49 -0.34 -21.13 38.56
N GLN A 50 -0.16 -22.03 39.54
CA GLN A 50 1.09 -22.14 40.29
C GLN A 50 2.28 -22.43 39.36
N GLN A 51 2.07 -23.19 38.29
CA GLN A 51 3.09 -23.45 37.29
C GLN A 51 3.51 -22.17 36.56
N THR A 52 2.56 -21.33 36.12
CA THR A 52 2.85 -20.04 35.47
C THR A 52 3.62 -19.11 36.41
N LYS A 53 3.26 -19.08 37.70
CA LYS A 53 3.98 -18.31 38.73
C LYS A 53 5.40 -18.83 38.93
N TYR A 54 5.58 -20.14 39.09
CA TYR A 54 6.90 -20.77 39.24
C TYR A 54 7.81 -20.50 38.03
N LEU A 55 7.30 -20.66 36.81
CA LEU A 55 8.06 -20.41 35.58
C LEU A 55 8.50 -18.95 35.43
N ARG A 56 7.78 -18.00 36.04
CA ARG A 56 8.08 -16.57 36.02
C ARG A 56 9.03 -16.15 37.13
N PHE A 57 8.78 -16.58 38.37
CA PHE A 57 9.51 -16.11 39.54
C PHE A 57 10.66 -17.03 39.95
N GLN A 58 10.75 -18.23 39.36
CA GLN A 58 11.74 -19.29 39.66
C GLN A 58 11.70 -19.78 41.12
N ARG A 59 10.68 -19.36 41.86
CA ARG A 59 10.34 -19.70 43.24
C ARG A 59 8.86 -19.46 43.45
N ASP A 60 8.30 -19.96 44.54
CA ASP A 60 6.96 -19.56 44.97
C ASP A 60 7.00 -18.07 45.35
N PRO A 61 6.28 -17.19 44.63
CA PRO A 61 6.25 -15.77 44.97
C PRO A 61 5.43 -15.46 46.23
N GLY A 62 4.67 -16.43 46.77
CA GLY A 62 3.71 -16.21 47.85
C GLY A 62 2.46 -15.45 47.40
N GLU A 63 1.65 -15.03 48.37
CA GLU A 63 0.53 -14.12 48.13
C GLU A 63 1.05 -12.69 47.94
N MET A 64 0.62 -12.03 46.86
CA MET A 64 0.91 -10.62 46.62
C MET A 64 -0.28 -9.76 47.05
N GLY A 65 0.00 -8.66 47.74
CA GLY A 65 -1.02 -7.72 48.21
C GLY A 65 -1.22 -6.52 47.28
N PRO A 66 -2.16 -5.63 47.61
CA PRO A 66 -2.37 -4.37 46.88
C PRO A 66 -1.11 -3.47 46.82
N GLU A 67 -0.26 -3.48 47.85
CA GLU A 67 0.99 -2.70 47.85
C GLU A 67 2.00 -3.21 46.82
N ASP A 68 2.12 -4.53 46.65
CA ASP A 68 2.96 -5.13 45.63
C ASP A 68 2.44 -4.78 44.23
N ALA A 69 1.13 -4.93 44.02
CA ALA A 69 0.48 -4.59 42.77
C ALA A 69 0.71 -3.10 42.41
N LEU A 70 0.57 -2.19 43.38
CA LEU A 70 0.84 -0.76 43.19
C LEU A 70 2.29 -0.51 42.76
N ARG A 71 3.25 -1.20 43.40
CA ARG A 71 4.67 -1.13 43.02
C ARG A 71 4.91 -1.66 41.61
N PHE A 72 4.21 -2.71 41.19
CA PHE A 72 4.30 -3.22 39.82
C PHE A 72 3.65 -2.27 38.80
N CYS A 73 2.57 -1.58 39.15
CA CYS A 73 1.88 -0.62 38.30
C CYS A 73 2.55 0.76 38.22
N THR A 74 3.45 1.08 39.16
CA THR A 74 4.20 2.34 39.17
C THR A 74 5.46 2.23 38.30
N VAL A 75 5.48 2.96 37.18
CA VAL A 75 6.56 2.97 36.18
C VAL A 75 6.92 4.41 35.76
N ASP A 76 8.16 4.65 35.34
CA ASP A 76 8.65 5.97 34.88
C ASP A 76 8.63 6.12 33.34
N TYR A 77 8.14 5.08 32.66
CA TYR A 77 8.09 4.89 31.21
C TYR A 77 9.43 5.02 30.44
N LYS A 78 10.57 5.12 31.14
CA LYS A 78 11.88 5.38 30.54
C LYS A 78 12.95 4.38 30.96
N ASN A 79 13.09 4.14 32.26
CA ASN A 79 13.99 3.12 32.80
C ASN A 79 13.22 1.87 33.20
N THR A 80 11.96 2.04 33.58
CA THR A 80 11.04 0.94 33.87
C THR A 80 9.79 1.15 33.04
N PHE A 81 9.42 0.15 32.23
CA PHE A 81 8.25 0.23 31.37
C PHE A 81 7.57 -1.14 31.29
N ALA A 82 6.24 -1.15 31.35
CA ALA A 82 5.46 -2.36 31.19
C ALA A 82 4.29 -2.15 30.22
N LEU A 83 4.01 -3.17 29.42
CA LEU A 83 2.82 -3.30 28.59
C LEU A 83 1.89 -4.34 29.20
N VAL A 84 0.59 -4.05 29.14
CA VAL A 84 -0.47 -4.98 29.49
C VAL A 84 -1.27 -5.33 28.24
N GLY A 85 -1.65 -6.61 28.13
CA GLY A 85 -2.66 -7.06 27.17
C GLY A 85 -4.03 -7.06 27.84
N GLU A 86 -4.94 -6.26 27.31
CA GLU A 86 -6.30 -6.08 27.82
C GLU A 86 -7.32 -6.72 26.87
N VAL A 87 -8.31 -7.39 27.44
CA VAL A 87 -9.51 -7.90 26.77
C VAL A 87 -10.76 -7.42 27.51
N GLN A 88 -11.87 -7.26 26.80
CA GLN A 88 -13.17 -7.00 27.42
C GLN A 88 -13.88 -8.32 27.69
N LYS A 89 -14.34 -8.53 28.92
CA LYS A 89 -15.18 -9.66 29.30
C LYS A 89 -16.31 -9.18 30.19
N GLU A 90 -17.56 -9.42 29.79
CA GLU A 90 -18.76 -9.08 30.58
C GLU A 90 -18.77 -7.62 31.09
N GLN A 91 -18.44 -6.67 30.21
CA GLN A 91 -18.30 -5.23 30.49
C GLN A 91 -17.15 -4.80 31.41
N ARG A 92 -16.24 -5.72 31.76
CA ARG A 92 -15.02 -5.44 32.51
C ARG A 92 -13.78 -5.60 31.63
N LYS A 93 -12.83 -4.69 31.82
CA LYS A 93 -11.50 -4.75 31.22
C LYS A 93 -10.60 -5.63 32.07
N GLU A 94 -10.15 -6.75 31.52
CA GLU A 94 -9.28 -7.70 32.19
C GLU A 94 -7.88 -7.68 31.58
N ILE A 95 -6.86 -7.63 32.43
CA ILE A 95 -5.47 -7.85 32.02
C ILE A 95 -5.24 -9.35 31.89
N VAL A 96 -4.78 -9.81 30.73
CA VAL A 96 -4.51 -11.23 30.42
C VAL A 96 -3.04 -11.51 30.10
N ALA A 97 -2.23 -10.47 29.95
CA ALA A 97 -0.81 -10.59 29.74
C ALA A 97 -0.05 -9.34 30.20
N ILE A 98 1.21 -9.50 30.60
CA ILE A 98 2.10 -8.41 30.99
C ILE A 98 3.51 -8.69 30.46
N GLY A 99 4.13 -7.68 29.86
CA GLY A 99 5.56 -7.68 29.52
C GLY A 99 6.22 -6.44 30.11
N ARG A 100 7.41 -6.58 30.70
CA ARG A 100 8.12 -5.46 31.35
C ARG A 100 9.61 -5.50 31.07
N TYR A 101 10.23 -4.32 31.00
CA TYR A 101 11.68 -4.19 31.08
C TYR A 101 12.13 -3.27 32.22
N TYR A 102 13.36 -3.50 32.67
CA TYR A 102 14.10 -2.68 33.62
C TYR A 102 15.49 -2.36 33.06
N ARG A 103 15.81 -1.08 32.84
CA ARG A 103 17.11 -0.65 32.34
C ARG A 103 18.21 -1.02 33.33
N LEU A 104 19.30 -1.59 32.82
CA LEU A 104 20.48 -1.97 33.60
C LEU A 104 21.47 -0.79 33.74
N PRO A 105 22.45 -0.89 34.68
CA PRO A 105 23.38 0.21 34.97
C PRO A 105 24.25 0.67 33.79
N ASP A 106 24.50 -0.19 32.81
CA ASP A 106 25.24 0.13 31.58
C ASP A 106 24.49 1.07 30.62
N LYS A 107 23.22 1.38 30.96
CA LYS A 107 22.24 2.22 30.26
C LYS A 107 21.82 1.73 28.87
N ARG A 108 22.49 0.72 28.32
CA ARG A 108 22.33 0.21 26.95
C ARG A 108 21.63 -1.14 26.91
N SER A 109 21.54 -1.85 28.03
CA SER A 109 20.77 -3.09 28.18
C SER A 109 19.60 -2.93 29.15
N ALA A 110 18.62 -3.84 29.04
CA ALA A 110 17.50 -3.93 29.96
C ALA A 110 17.09 -5.37 30.23
N ARG A 111 16.74 -5.68 31.48
CA ARG A 111 16.20 -6.98 31.85
C ARG A 111 14.72 -7.07 31.50
N VAL A 112 14.31 -8.12 30.79
CA VAL A 112 12.92 -8.34 30.36
C VAL A 112 12.24 -9.50 31.09
N VAL A 113 10.96 -9.34 31.37
CA VAL A 113 10.11 -10.37 32.02
C VAL A 113 8.71 -10.36 31.41
N PHE A 114 8.10 -11.55 31.30
CA PHE A 114 6.78 -11.74 30.71
C PHE A 114 5.91 -12.64 31.58
N ALA A 115 4.60 -12.41 31.54
CA ALA A 115 3.59 -13.24 32.18
C ALA A 115 2.34 -13.25 31.31
N ILE A 116 1.77 -14.42 31.05
CA ILE A 116 0.55 -14.57 30.26
C ILE A 116 -0.38 -15.50 31.06
N GLU A 117 -1.67 -15.19 31.08
CA GLU A 117 -2.68 -16.04 31.71
C GLU A 117 -2.83 -17.35 30.93
N ASP A 118 -3.00 -18.46 31.65
CA ASP A 118 -2.95 -19.82 31.10
C ASP A 118 -3.90 -20.05 29.91
N ALA A 119 -5.11 -19.48 29.97
CA ALA A 119 -6.13 -19.57 28.91
C ALA A 119 -5.73 -18.89 27.58
N TYR A 120 -4.69 -18.05 27.61
CA TYR A 120 -4.21 -17.28 26.46
C TYR A 120 -2.84 -17.77 25.94
N HIS A 121 -2.30 -18.85 26.50
CA HIS A 121 -1.10 -19.49 25.99
C HIS A 121 -1.27 -19.99 24.55
N GLY A 122 -0.19 -19.98 23.77
CA GLY A 122 -0.19 -20.43 22.37
C GLY A 122 -0.80 -19.45 21.37
N LYS A 123 -1.48 -18.38 21.81
CA LYS A 123 -2.14 -17.39 20.93
C LYS A 123 -1.22 -16.33 20.32
N GLY A 124 0.08 -16.37 20.63
CA GLY A 124 1.09 -15.45 20.07
C GLY A 124 1.31 -14.14 20.85
N ILE A 125 0.67 -13.96 22.01
CA ILE A 125 0.77 -12.73 22.82
C ILE A 125 2.21 -12.44 23.27
N GLY A 126 2.97 -13.47 23.67
CA GLY A 126 4.35 -13.31 24.13
C GLY A 126 5.26 -12.69 23.07
N THR A 127 5.15 -13.15 21.82
CA THR A 127 5.89 -12.58 20.69
C THR A 127 5.52 -11.11 20.48
N GLN A 128 4.24 -10.76 20.58
CA GLN A 128 3.75 -9.39 20.40
C GLN A 128 4.23 -8.46 21.53
N LEU A 129 4.27 -8.94 22.77
CA LEU A 129 4.83 -8.19 23.89
C LEU A 129 6.33 -7.90 23.70
N ILE A 130 7.12 -8.90 23.29
CA ILE A 130 8.54 -8.69 22.98
C ILE A 130 8.72 -7.62 21.90
N GLU A 131 7.88 -7.64 20.86
CA GLU A 131 7.95 -6.70 19.75
C GLU A 131 7.71 -5.27 20.17
N ARG A 132 6.62 -5.06 20.89
CA ARG A 132 6.24 -3.73 21.34
C ARG A 132 7.19 -3.21 22.40
N LEU A 133 7.67 -4.06 23.33
CA LEU A 133 8.70 -3.67 24.28
C LEU A 133 10.02 -3.30 23.58
N ALA A 134 10.44 -4.07 22.57
CA ALA A 134 11.66 -3.77 21.81
C ALA A 134 11.58 -2.42 21.08
N ASN A 135 10.39 -2.06 20.56
CA ASN A 135 10.18 -0.74 19.95
C ASN A 135 10.36 0.38 21.00
N VAL A 136 9.67 0.28 22.14
CA VAL A 136 9.75 1.27 23.22
C VAL A 136 11.18 1.37 23.77
N ALA A 137 11.84 0.24 23.96
CA ALA A 137 13.21 0.18 24.49
C ALA A 137 14.19 0.91 23.56
N ARG A 138 14.05 0.75 22.24
CA ARG A 138 14.86 1.48 21.25
C ARG A 138 14.63 2.99 21.29
N ASP A 139 13.39 3.44 21.41
CA ASP A 139 13.08 4.87 21.56
C ASP A 139 13.73 5.45 22.82
N ASN A 140 13.85 4.63 23.86
CA ASN A 140 14.54 4.96 25.11
C ASN A 140 16.07 4.70 25.07
N GLY A 141 16.66 4.35 23.92
CA GLY A 141 18.11 4.18 23.75
C GLY A 141 18.68 2.87 24.29
N ILE A 142 17.85 1.85 24.53
CA ILE A 142 18.26 0.50 24.87
C ILE A 142 18.50 -0.28 23.56
N ALA A 143 19.58 -1.06 23.52
CA ALA A 143 19.99 -1.84 22.36
C ALA A 143 19.91 -3.37 22.59
N ILE A 144 19.86 -3.82 23.84
CA ILE A 144 19.94 -5.23 24.22
C ILE A 144 18.90 -5.54 25.30
N PHE A 145 18.20 -6.66 25.14
CA PHE A 145 17.43 -7.27 26.21
C PHE A 145 18.17 -8.46 26.82
N GLU A 146 18.09 -8.58 28.14
CA GLU A 146 18.61 -9.71 28.91
C GLU A 146 17.48 -10.38 29.68
N GLY A 147 17.50 -11.70 29.82
CA GLY A 147 16.48 -12.42 30.59
C GLY A 147 16.93 -13.80 31.01
N ASP A 148 16.27 -14.32 32.05
CA ASP A 148 16.53 -15.65 32.58
C ASP A 148 15.31 -16.55 32.31
N VAL A 149 15.53 -17.68 31.65
CA VAL A 149 14.48 -18.63 31.27
C VAL A 149 14.85 -20.01 31.82
N LEU A 150 14.00 -20.58 32.68
CA LEU A 150 14.20 -21.96 33.16
C LEU A 150 14.26 -22.92 31.96
N ALA A 151 15.17 -23.90 31.99
CA ALA A 151 15.36 -24.85 30.88
C ALA A 151 14.09 -25.64 30.53
N GLU A 152 13.23 -25.88 31.53
CA GLU A 152 11.94 -26.55 31.39
C GLU A 152 10.86 -25.67 30.74
N ASN A 153 11.09 -24.36 30.57
CA ASN A 153 10.16 -23.43 29.95
C ASN A 153 10.28 -23.44 28.41
N GLU A 154 9.96 -24.59 27.80
CA GLU A 154 10.03 -24.79 26.35
C GLU A 154 9.16 -23.77 25.57
N ARG A 155 8.05 -23.33 26.17
CA ARG A 155 7.15 -22.32 25.60
C ARG A 155 7.85 -20.98 25.41
N MET A 156 8.55 -20.49 26.44
CA MET A 156 9.29 -19.23 26.33
C MET A 156 10.45 -19.35 25.35
N MET A 157 11.14 -20.50 25.33
CA MET A 157 12.20 -20.75 24.35
C MET A 157 11.68 -20.74 22.91
N SER A 158 10.47 -21.28 22.69
CA SER A 158 9.78 -21.20 21.39
C SER A 158 9.44 -19.77 21.01
N VAL A 159 8.88 -18.97 21.94
CA VAL A 159 8.60 -17.53 21.72
C VAL A 159 9.84 -16.76 21.29
N LEU A 160 10.98 -17.01 21.94
CA LEU A 160 12.27 -16.40 21.61
C LEU A 160 12.74 -16.80 20.19
N LYS A 161 12.74 -18.10 19.87
CA LYS A 161 13.11 -18.60 18.52
C LYS A 161 12.20 -18.05 17.42
N ASP A 162 10.90 -17.96 17.69
CA ASP A 162 9.89 -17.46 16.76
C ASP A 162 10.04 -15.98 16.45
N TYR A 163 10.57 -15.19 17.39
CA TYR A 163 10.68 -13.75 17.26
C TYR A 163 11.60 -13.32 16.09
N GLY A 164 12.74 -13.99 15.91
CA GLY A 164 13.66 -13.78 14.77
C GLY A 164 14.95 -13.02 15.06
N PHE A 165 15.19 -12.61 16.32
CA PHE A 165 16.49 -12.08 16.75
C PHE A 165 17.58 -13.16 16.73
N HIS A 166 18.83 -12.72 16.63
CA HIS A 166 19.96 -13.58 16.98
C HIS A 166 20.01 -13.66 18.50
N ILE A 167 19.63 -14.80 19.07
CA ILE A 167 19.62 -15.00 20.52
C ILE A 167 20.91 -15.70 20.89
N GLU A 168 21.68 -15.06 21.75
CA GLU A 168 22.76 -15.72 22.46
C GLU A 168 22.17 -16.28 23.75
N SER A 169 22.43 -17.56 24.03
CA SER A 169 21.92 -18.22 25.23
C SER A 169 23.01 -19.06 25.86
N GLU A 170 23.19 -18.91 27.17
CA GLU A 170 24.11 -19.73 27.96
C GLU A 170 23.33 -20.45 29.07
N LEU A 171 23.47 -21.77 29.14
CA LEU A 171 22.82 -22.58 30.17
C LEU A 171 23.71 -22.66 31.41
N ARG A 172 23.25 -22.11 32.54
CA ARG A 172 23.94 -22.20 33.84
C ARG A 172 22.94 -22.63 34.91
N GLY A 173 23.25 -23.73 35.62
CA GLY A 173 22.43 -24.21 36.74
C GLY A 173 20.96 -24.48 36.39
N GLY A 174 20.65 -24.95 35.18
CA GLY A 174 19.27 -25.22 34.74
C GLY A 174 18.51 -23.98 34.23
N VAL A 175 19.17 -22.82 34.12
CA VAL A 175 18.59 -21.57 33.62
C VAL A 175 19.35 -21.10 32.38
N TYR A 176 18.62 -20.79 31.30
CA TYR A 176 19.17 -20.09 30.14
C TYR A 176 19.24 -18.60 30.43
N HIS A 177 20.44 -18.04 30.44
CA HIS A 177 20.67 -16.60 30.35
C HIS A 177 20.63 -16.21 28.89
N VAL A 178 19.61 -15.44 28.48
CA VAL A 178 19.39 -15.03 27.09
C VAL A 178 19.74 -13.57 26.87
N THR A 179 20.51 -13.30 25.83
CA THR A 179 20.85 -11.96 25.35
C THR A 179 20.25 -11.77 23.97
N ILE A 180 19.46 -10.70 23.81
CA ILE A 180 18.64 -10.43 22.64
C ILE A 180 18.97 -9.01 22.13
N PRO A 181 19.83 -8.87 21.11
CA PRO A 181 20.03 -7.59 20.43
C PRO A 181 18.72 -7.15 19.76
N ILE A 182 18.17 -6.01 20.14
CA ILE A 182 16.84 -5.57 19.68
C ILE A 182 16.85 -4.66 18.45
N ALA A 183 17.99 -4.56 17.76
CA ALA A 183 18.12 -3.78 16.53
C ALA A 183 17.19 -4.32 15.43
N ARG A 184 16.52 -3.43 14.70
CA ARG A 184 15.73 -3.83 13.53
C ARG A 184 16.65 -4.41 12.48
N SER A 185 16.33 -5.64 12.07
CA SER A 185 16.99 -6.32 10.96
C SER A 185 15.93 -6.78 9.96
N ARG A 186 16.31 -6.91 8.68
CA ARG A 186 15.40 -7.44 7.64
C ARG A 186 14.81 -8.81 8.01
N ARG A 187 15.52 -9.62 8.81
CA ARG A 187 15.02 -10.92 9.29
C ARG A 187 13.84 -10.76 10.26
N VAL A 188 13.96 -9.83 11.21
CA VAL A 188 12.92 -9.52 12.20
C VAL A 188 11.68 -8.98 11.49
N GLU A 189 11.85 -7.99 10.62
CA GLU A 189 10.75 -7.37 9.87
C GLU A 189 9.98 -8.39 9.00
N ARG A 190 10.70 -9.33 8.36
CA ARG A 190 10.08 -10.41 7.58
C ARG A 190 9.26 -11.37 8.46
N LYS A 191 9.77 -11.75 9.63
CA LYS A 191 9.03 -12.61 10.55
C LYS A 191 7.80 -11.89 11.15
N GLU A 192 7.93 -10.61 11.48
CA GLU A 192 6.81 -9.77 11.94
C GLU A 192 5.71 -9.70 10.88
N ALA A 193 6.09 -9.39 9.64
CA ALA A 193 5.18 -9.35 8.50
C ALA A 193 4.45 -10.67 8.25
N GLU A 194 5.16 -11.80 8.37
CA GLU A 194 4.57 -13.11 8.14
C GLU A 194 3.57 -13.49 9.24
N ARG A 195 3.88 -13.19 10.51
CA ARG A 195 2.94 -13.42 11.61
C ARG A 195 1.68 -12.57 11.49
N GLU A 196 1.86 -11.29 11.20
CA GLU A 196 0.76 -10.36 10.93
C GLU A 196 -0.16 -10.94 9.84
N ARG A 197 0.43 -11.40 8.73
CA ARG A 197 -0.28 -12.02 7.62
C ARG A 197 -1.09 -13.24 8.05
N LEU A 198 -0.47 -14.20 8.73
CA LEU A 198 -1.13 -15.43 9.18
C LEU A 198 -2.32 -15.14 10.11
N SER A 199 -2.15 -14.25 11.09
CA SER A 199 -3.22 -13.83 11.99
C SER A 199 -4.35 -13.12 11.24
N THR A 200 -4.00 -12.24 10.28
CA THR A 200 -5.00 -11.59 9.41
C THR A 200 -5.79 -12.61 8.60
N VAL A 201 -5.13 -13.54 7.92
CA VAL A 201 -5.80 -14.59 7.12
C VAL A 201 -6.77 -15.41 7.98
N ALA A 202 -6.33 -15.86 9.17
CA ALA A 202 -7.18 -16.60 10.10
C ALA A 202 -8.44 -15.80 10.50
N SER A 203 -8.29 -14.50 10.76
CA SER A 203 -9.42 -13.64 11.12
C SER A 203 -10.40 -13.41 9.96
N ILE A 204 -9.90 -13.32 8.71
CA ILE A 204 -10.75 -13.12 7.53
C ILE A 204 -11.52 -14.40 7.16
N ARG A 205 -11.00 -15.59 7.47
CA ARG A 205 -11.76 -16.85 7.33
C ARG A 205 -13.04 -16.86 8.16
N ASN A 206 -13.04 -16.24 9.35
CA ASN A 206 -14.26 -16.11 10.17
C ASN A 206 -15.35 -15.26 9.49
N VAL A 207 -14.97 -14.44 8.51
CA VAL A 207 -15.89 -13.59 7.74
C VAL A 207 -16.33 -14.31 6.46
N LEU A 208 -15.39 -14.86 5.70
CA LEU A 208 -15.64 -15.40 4.37
C LEU A 208 -16.01 -16.89 4.35
N GLU A 209 -15.65 -17.65 5.38
CA GLU A 209 -15.86 -19.10 5.50
C GLU A 209 -16.54 -19.47 6.84
N PRO A 210 -17.64 -18.80 7.27
CA PRO A 210 -18.31 -19.13 8.51
C PRO A 210 -19.09 -20.45 8.42
N HIS A 211 -19.22 -21.18 9.52
CA HIS A 211 -20.06 -22.39 9.61
C HIS A 211 -21.46 -22.10 10.17
N SER A 212 -21.61 -21.02 10.94
CA SER A 212 -22.89 -20.58 11.48
C SER A 212 -23.04 -19.05 11.42
N ILE A 213 -24.22 -18.60 11.00
CA ILE A 213 -24.53 -17.18 10.76
C ILE A 213 -25.78 -16.78 11.50
N ALA A 214 -25.76 -15.63 12.19
CA ALA A 214 -26.97 -14.97 12.68
C ALA A 214 -27.30 -13.74 11.83
N VAL A 215 -28.55 -13.60 11.39
CA VAL A 215 -29.04 -12.42 10.65
C VAL A 215 -29.92 -11.59 11.56
N ILE A 216 -29.34 -10.55 12.16
CA ILE A 216 -29.97 -9.68 13.14
C ILE A 216 -30.64 -8.52 12.42
N GLY A 217 -31.98 -8.47 12.52
CA GLY A 217 -32.80 -7.60 11.68
C GLY A 217 -33.45 -8.33 10.51
N ALA A 218 -33.31 -9.66 10.42
CA ALA A 218 -34.13 -10.48 9.52
C ALA A 218 -35.62 -10.17 9.75
N SER A 219 -36.42 -10.11 8.69
CA SER A 219 -37.79 -9.61 8.76
C SER A 219 -38.75 -10.37 7.86
N ARG A 220 -40.05 -10.37 8.22
CA ARG A 220 -41.15 -10.82 7.37
C ARG A 220 -41.63 -9.73 6.39
N GLN A 221 -41.19 -8.49 6.61
CA GLN A 221 -41.60 -7.36 5.78
C GLN A 221 -40.95 -7.46 4.41
N SER A 222 -41.79 -7.68 3.40
CA SER A 222 -41.38 -7.70 2.00
C SER A 222 -40.66 -6.40 1.62
N GLY A 223 -39.52 -6.52 0.94
CA GLY A 223 -38.73 -5.39 0.47
C GLY A 223 -37.78 -4.79 1.51
N SER A 224 -37.77 -5.29 2.75
CA SER A 224 -36.76 -4.88 3.74
C SER A 224 -35.40 -5.50 3.44
N ILE A 225 -34.31 -4.80 3.74
CA ILE A 225 -32.94 -5.30 3.54
C ILE A 225 -32.71 -6.59 4.34
N GLY A 226 -33.20 -6.64 5.59
CA GLY A 226 -33.05 -7.83 6.42
C GLY A 226 -33.76 -9.07 5.88
N GLN A 227 -34.93 -8.89 5.25
CA GLN A 227 -35.61 -9.98 4.54
C GLN A 227 -34.81 -10.42 3.32
N LEU A 228 -34.29 -9.47 2.53
CA LEU A 228 -33.54 -9.76 1.31
C LEU A 228 -32.22 -10.49 1.58
N VAL A 229 -31.43 -10.05 2.58
CA VAL A 229 -30.18 -10.72 2.95
C VAL A 229 -30.45 -12.15 3.44
N PHE A 230 -31.46 -12.35 4.29
CA PHE A 230 -31.82 -13.68 4.76
C PHE A 230 -32.26 -14.59 3.61
N GLN A 231 -33.08 -14.08 2.69
CA GLN A 231 -33.50 -14.78 1.49
C GLN A 231 -32.31 -15.16 0.61
N ASN A 232 -31.38 -14.24 0.37
CA ASN A 232 -30.20 -14.45 -0.47
C ASN A 232 -29.28 -15.55 0.09
N ILE A 233 -29.10 -15.63 1.41
CA ILE A 233 -28.31 -16.71 2.04
C ILE A 233 -28.98 -18.07 1.80
N MET A 234 -30.31 -18.14 1.95
CA MET A 234 -31.07 -19.37 1.75
C MET A 234 -31.08 -19.80 0.28
N GLU A 235 -31.39 -18.89 -0.64
CA GLU A 235 -31.46 -19.17 -2.08
C GLU A 235 -30.08 -19.38 -2.71
N GLY A 236 -29.03 -18.76 -2.15
CA GLY A 236 -27.64 -18.98 -2.55
C GLY A 236 -27.11 -20.39 -2.23
N GLY A 237 -27.83 -21.16 -1.42
CA GLY A 237 -27.49 -22.54 -1.09
C GLY A 237 -26.35 -22.66 -0.08
N TYR A 238 -26.26 -21.71 0.86
CA TYR A 238 -25.28 -21.71 1.94
C TYR A 238 -25.23 -23.08 2.65
N THR A 239 -24.01 -23.55 2.92
CA THR A 239 -23.77 -24.91 3.42
C THR A 239 -23.82 -25.02 4.95
N GLY A 240 -23.71 -23.89 5.65
CA GLY A 240 -23.74 -23.83 7.11
C GLY A 240 -25.13 -23.60 7.70
N VAL A 241 -25.17 -23.28 9.00
CA VAL A 241 -26.42 -23.01 9.73
C VAL A 241 -26.72 -21.51 9.73
N VAL A 242 -27.97 -21.13 9.47
CA VAL A 242 -28.40 -19.73 9.50
C VAL A 242 -29.54 -19.51 10.50
N TYR A 243 -29.41 -18.48 11.34
CA TYR A 243 -30.34 -18.13 12.39
C TYR A 243 -30.94 -16.73 12.16
N PRO A 244 -32.24 -16.59 11.89
CA PRO A 244 -32.88 -15.28 11.84
C PRO A 244 -33.11 -14.76 13.27
N VAL A 245 -32.70 -13.52 13.54
CA VAL A 245 -32.89 -12.86 14.84
C VAL A 245 -33.82 -11.66 14.67
N ASN A 246 -34.99 -11.72 15.31
CA ASN A 246 -36.02 -10.70 15.30
C ASN A 246 -36.87 -10.76 16.60
N PRO A 247 -37.02 -9.65 17.35
CA PRO A 247 -37.71 -9.64 18.64
C PRO A 247 -39.23 -9.88 18.56
N LYS A 248 -39.83 -9.79 17.38
CA LYS A 248 -41.30 -9.83 17.18
C LYS A 248 -41.78 -11.00 16.33
N ALA A 249 -40.87 -11.81 15.79
CA ALA A 249 -41.22 -12.89 14.88
C ALA A 249 -40.84 -14.25 15.48
N ASP A 250 -41.79 -15.18 15.51
CA ASP A 250 -41.50 -16.56 15.91
C ASP A 250 -40.80 -17.36 14.80
N ALA A 251 -41.03 -16.98 13.54
CA ALA A 251 -40.41 -17.59 12.36
C ALA A 251 -40.29 -16.57 11.20
N ILE A 252 -39.24 -16.74 10.39
CA ILE A 252 -38.96 -15.98 9.16
C ILE A 252 -38.64 -16.97 8.05
N MET A 253 -39.36 -16.90 6.92
CA MET A 253 -39.26 -17.87 5.80
C MET A 253 -39.29 -19.34 6.26
N ALA A 254 -40.21 -19.66 7.17
CA ALA A 254 -40.37 -20.98 7.81
C ALA A 254 -39.16 -21.46 8.65
N VAL A 255 -38.18 -20.61 8.93
CA VAL A 255 -37.07 -20.87 9.85
C VAL A 255 -37.39 -20.26 11.22
N LYS A 256 -37.14 -21.01 12.31
CA LYS A 256 -37.33 -20.54 13.68
C LYS A 256 -36.51 -19.27 13.92
N ALA A 257 -37.19 -18.20 14.38
CA ALA A 257 -36.55 -16.95 14.72
C ALA A 257 -36.37 -16.80 16.23
N TYR A 258 -35.33 -16.06 16.61
CA TYR A 258 -34.92 -15.83 18.00
C TYR A 258 -35.02 -14.33 18.34
N PRO A 259 -35.43 -13.97 19.57
CA PRO A 259 -35.61 -12.56 19.91
C PRO A 259 -34.28 -11.80 20.10
N SER A 260 -33.24 -12.46 20.64
CA SER A 260 -31.86 -11.98 20.68
C SER A 260 -30.89 -13.04 20.16
N ILE A 261 -29.70 -12.61 19.75
CA ILE A 261 -28.58 -13.50 19.41
C ILE A 261 -28.15 -14.35 20.61
N LEU A 262 -28.37 -13.87 21.84
CA LEU A 262 -28.06 -14.61 23.06
C LEU A 262 -28.89 -15.90 23.18
N ASP A 263 -30.12 -15.88 22.66
CA ASP A 263 -31.07 -17.00 22.70
C ASP A 263 -30.81 -18.07 21.63
N VAL A 264 -29.94 -17.78 20.66
CA VAL A 264 -29.61 -18.72 19.58
C VAL A 264 -28.88 -19.94 20.17
N PRO A 265 -29.24 -21.19 19.86
CA PRO A 265 -28.55 -22.36 20.38
C PRO A 265 -27.15 -22.50 19.78
N GLY A 266 -26.18 -22.93 20.60
CA GLY A 266 -24.82 -23.19 20.17
C GLY A 266 -23.99 -21.93 19.85
N ASN A 267 -22.97 -22.11 19.01
CA ASN A 267 -22.01 -21.07 18.64
C ASN A 267 -22.40 -20.39 17.33
N VAL A 268 -22.17 -19.07 17.25
CA VAL A 268 -22.36 -18.26 16.04
C VAL A 268 -21.00 -17.75 15.60
N ASP A 269 -20.56 -18.07 14.39
CA ASP A 269 -19.26 -17.60 13.87
C ASP A 269 -19.34 -16.15 13.39
N LEU A 270 -20.41 -15.81 12.66
CA LEU A 270 -20.63 -14.53 11.99
C LEU A 270 -22.01 -13.96 12.30
N ALA A 271 -22.09 -12.67 12.65
CA ALA A 271 -23.38 -11.97 12.77
C ALA A 271 -23.50 -10.85 11.74
N ILE A 272 -24.65 -10.80 11.04
CA ILE A 272 -24.99 -9.75 10.09
C ILE A 272 -26.01 -8.83 10.75
N ILE A 273 -25.65 -7.55 10.90
CA ILE A 273 -26.41 -6.56 11.66
C ILE A 273 -27.09 -5.59 10.69
N ILE A 274 -28.43 -5.60 10.72
CA ILE A 274 -29.33 -4.84 9.83
C ILE A 274 -30.45 -4.21 10.69
N VAL A 275 -30.05 -3.49 11.74
CA VAL A 275 -30.96 -2.80 12.67
C VAL A 275 -30.69 -1.29 12.63
N PRO A 276 -31.63 -0.43 13.04
CA PRO A 276 -31.39 1.01 13.11
C PRO A 276 -30.12 1.37 13.89
N THR A 277 -29.39 2.39 13.46
CA THR A 277 -28.04 2.76 13.94
C THR A 277 -27.93 2.83 15.46
N GLN A 278 -28.94 3.41 16.12
CA GLN A 278 -29.02 3.54 17.58
C GLN A 278 -29.02 2.21 18.36
N PHE A 279 -29.30 1.07 17.72
CA PHE A 279 -29.27 -0.24 18.34
C PHE A 279 -28.02 -1.05 17.99
N VAL A 280 -27.18 -0.59 17.05
CA VAL A 280 -26.05 -1.35 16.54
C VAL A 280 -25.01 -1.62 17.64
N ALA A 281 -24.66 -0.62 18.46
CA ALA A 281 -23.71 -0.78 19.56
C ALA A 281 -24.17 -1.87 20.55
N ARG A 282 -25.42 -1.80 21.00
CA ARG A 282 -26.01 -2.83 21.90
C ARG A 282 -25.97 -4.22 21.28
N VAL A 283 -26.37 -4.35 20.02
CA VAL A 283 -26.38 -5.63 19.31
C VAL A 283 -24.96 -6.17 19.13
N ALA A 284 -23.99 -5.32 18.81
CA ALA A 284 -22.58 -5.71 18.72
C ALA A 284 -22.05 -6.23 20.06
N ASP A 285 -22.42 -5.61 21.19
CA ASP A 285 -22.06 -6.11 22.52
C ASP A 285 -22.70 -7.49 22.79
N GLU A 286 -23.98 -7.68 22.44
CA GLU A 286 -24.65 -8.99 22.53
C GLU A 286 -23.95 -10.07 21.67
N CYS A 287 -23.51 -9.73 20.45
CA CYS A 287 -22.71 -10.60 19.61
C CYS A 287 -21.39 -11.00 20.30
N GLY A 288 -20.68 -10.03 20.87
CA GLY A 288 -19.44 -10.26 21.60
C GLY A 288 -19.64 -11.20 22.79
N ARG A 289 -20.69 -10.98 23.59
CA ARG A 289 -21.08 -11.84 24.71
C ARG A 289 -21.46 -13.26 24.26
N LYS A 290 -22.01 -13.42 23.05
CA LYS A 290 -22.28 -14.73 22.44
C LYS A 290 -21.01 -15.46 21.99
N GLY A 291 -19.88 -14.76 21.91
CA GLY A 291 -18.62 -15.29 21.39
C GLY A 291 -18.54 -15.29 19.87
N VAL A 292 -19.29 -14.40 19.21
CA VAL A 292 -19.20 -14.18 17.75
C VAL A 292 -17.78 -13.75 17.40
N ARG A 293 -17.22 -14.25 16.30
CA ARG A 293 -15.83 -13.93 15.89
C ARG A 293 -15.77 -12.76 14.92
N ALA A 294 -16.83 -12.54 14.14
CA ALA A 294 -16.92 -11.43 13.21
C ALA A 294 -18.34 -10.89 13.04
N ILE A 295 -18.43 -9.60 12.75
CA ILE A 295 -19.69 -8.91 12.46
C ILE A 295 -19.63 -8.20 11.11
N ILE A 296 -20.76 -8.21 10.39
CA ILE A 296 -20.98 -7.41 9.18
C ILE A 296 -22.08 -6.41 9.50
N VAL A 297 -21.75 -5.12 9.48
CA VAL A 297 -22.72 -4.06 9.75
C VAL A 297 -23.14 -3.43 8.43
N ILE A 298 -24.36 -3.75 8.00
CA ILE A 298 -24.94 -3.20 6.77
C ILE A 298 -25.49 -1.79 7.01
N THR A 299 -25.99 -1.53 8.23
CA THR A 299 -26.59 -0.25 8.61
C THR A 299 -25.68 0.95 8.34
N ASP A 300 -26.26 2.02 7.80
CA ASP A 300 -25.64 3.35 7.65
C ASP A 300 -25.84 4.21 8.93
N GLY A 301 -25.54 5.49 8.87
CA GLY A 301 -25.64 6.44 9.99
C GLY A 301 -24.36 6.67 10.79
N PHE A 302 -23.20 6.33 10.22
CA PHE A 302 -21.90 6.37 10.89
C PHE A 302 -21.05 7.53 10.35
N LYS A 303 -19.73 7.36 10.22
CA LYS A 303 -18.78 8.41 9.88
C LYS A 303 -19.13 9.21 8.61
N GLU A 304 -19.84 8.60 7.66
CA GLU A 304 -20.34 9.25 6.44
C GLU A 304 -21.37 10.36 6.72
N ARG A 305 -21.99 10.39 7.91
CA ARG A 305 -22.92 11.46 8.33
C ARG A 305 -22.27 12.57 9.16
N GLY A 306 -20.95 12.56 9.31
CA GLY A 306 -20.19 13.61 10.01
C GLY A 306 -19.78 13.24 11.44
N PRO A 307 -19.48 14.24 12.30
CA PRO A 307 -18.81 14.01 13.58
C PRO A 307 -19.55 13.11 14.58
N GLU A 308 -20.89 13.23 14.68
CA GLU A 308 -21.69 12.38 15.57
C GLU A 308 -21.66 10.92 15.13
N GLY A 309 -21.84 10.66 13.83
CA GLY A 309 -21.73 9.32 13.27
C GLY A 309 -20.30 8.74 13.37
N ALA A 310 -19.27 9.59 13.33
CA ALA A 310 -17.89 9.17 13.58
C ALA A 310 -17.70 8.70 15.04
N ALA A 311 -18.37 9.33 16.01
CA ALA A 311 -18.35 8.89 17.40
C ALA A 311 -19.06 7.52 17.58
N HIS A 312 -20.20 7.30 16.92
CA HIS A 312 -20.86 5.98 16.92
C HIS A 312 -20.00 4.90 16.25
N GLU A 313 -19.24 5.25 15.20
CA GLU A 313 -18.33 4.32 14.53
C GLU A 313 -17.15 3.94 15.44
N GLU A 314 -16.62 4.92 16.18
CA GLU A 314 -15.59 4.68 17.18
C GLU A 314 -16.08 3.79 18.32
N GLU A 315 -17.27 4.05 18.86
CA GLU A 315 -17.90 3.17 19.86
C GLU A 315 -18.08 1.74 19.34
N LEU A 316 -18.60 1.58 18.12
CA LEU A 316 -18.76 0.27 17.50
C LEU A 316 -17.41 -0.45 17.32
N ARG A 317 -16.37 0.28 16.89
CA ARG A 317 -15.02 -0.26 16.75
C ARG A 317 -14.46 -0.71 18.10
N ASP A 318 -14.66 0.09 19.14
CA ASP A 318 -14.18 -0.20 20.49
C ASP A 318 -14.90 -1.43 21.09
N ILE A 319 -16.20 -1.60 20.84
CA ILE A 319 -16.96 -2.81 21.22
C ILE A 319 -16.41 -4.03 20.49
N ALA A 320 -16.25 -3.94 19.16
CA ALA A 320 -15.72 -5.05 18.37
C ALA A 320 -14.32 -5.44 18.84
N LEU A 321 -13.45 -4.45 19.08
CA LEU A 321 -12.11 -4.66 19.62
C LEU A 321 -12.15 -5.32 20.99
N GLY A 322 -12.98 -4.82 21.91
CA GLY A 322 -13.07 -5.31 23.27
C GLY A 322 -13.39 -6.80 23.32
N HIS A 323 -14.31 -7.26 22.49
CA HIS A 323 -14.70 -8.68 22.38
C HIS A 323 -13.82 -9.50 21.43
N GLY A 324 -12.78 -8.90 20.84
CA GLY A 324 -11.88 -9.59 19.92
C GLY A 324 -12.50 -9.90 18.55
N MET A 325 -13.60 -9.25 18.18
CA MET A 325 -14.31 -9.43 16.91
C MET A 325 -13.65 -8.66 15.77
N ARG A 326 -13.85 -9.15 14.54
CA ARG A 326 -13.61 -8.37 13.31
C ARG A 326 -14.88 -7.71 12.80
N LEU A 327 -14.75 -6.56 12.15
CA LEU A 327 -15.87 -5.79 11.61
C LEU A 327 -15.69 -5.51 10.10
N VAL A 328 -16.70 -5.89 9.30
CA VAL A 328 -16.89 -5.42 7.93
C VAL A 328 -17.94 -4.31 7.94
N GLY A 329 -17.63 -3.18 7.28
CA GLY A 329 -18.46 -1.98 7.30
C GLY A 329 -18.00 -0.96 8.36
N PRO A 330 -18.93 -0.21 8.99
CA PRO A 330 -20.37 -0.20 8.73
C PRO A 330 -20.71 0.40 7.35
N ASN A 331 -22.00 0.62 7.06
CA ASN A 331 -22.47 1.18 5.79
C ASN A 331 -21.94 0.41 4.58
N CYS A 332 -22.14 -0.91 4.59
CA CYS A 332 -21.65 -1.79 3.54
C CYS A 332 -22.76 -2.62 2.90
N MET A 333 -22.48 -3.18 1.73
CA MET A 333 -23.42 -4.06 1.03
C MET A 333 -23.45 -5.48 1.62
N GLY A 334 -22.40 -5.86 2.35
CA GLY A 334 -22.13 -7.24 2.77
C GLY A 334 -21.13 -7.96 1.87
N ILE A 335 -21.15 -9.29 1.89
CA ILE A 335 -20.14 -10.15 1.24
C ILE A 335 -20.77 -11.28 0.43
N ILE A 336 -19.99 -11.83 -0.50
CA ILE A 336 -20.30 -13.06 -1.23
C ILE A 336 -19.06 -13.95 -1.24
N ASN A 337 -19.25 -15.25 -0.99
CA ASN A 337 -18.25 -16.29 -1.24
C ASN A 337 -18.89 -17.38 -2.12
N ALA A 338 -18.35 -17.54 -3.34
CA ALA A 338 -18.85 -18.49 -4.33
C ALA A 338 -18.19 -19.88 -4.26
N ALA A 339 -17.34 -20.13 -3.26
CA ALA A 339 -16.72 -21.42 -3.04
C ALA A 339 -17.80 -22.51 -2.80
N PRO A 340 -17.72 -23.68 -3.46
CA PRO A 340 -18.75 -24.72 -3.37
C PRO A 340 -19.06 -25.21 -1.96
N GLU A 341 -18.06 -25.20 -1.09
CA GLU A 341 -18.11 -25.62 0.30
C GLU A 341 -18.71 -24.54 1.22
N VAL A 342 -18.88 -23.30 0.73
CA VAL A 342 -19.46 -22.17 1.49
C VAL A 342 -20.79 -21.71 0.88
N ARG A 343 -20.78 -21.26 -0.39
CA ARG A 343 -21.92 -20.70 -1.13
C ARG A 343 -22.71 -19.63 -0.36
N LEU A 344 -22.01 -18.62 0.11
CA LEU A 344 -22.59 -17.56 0.94
C LEU A 344 -22.91 -16.31 0.12
N ASN A 345 -24.16 -15.88 0.13
CA ASN A 345 -24.57 -14.53 -0.29
C ASN A 345 -25.09 -13.73 0.91
N ALA A 346 -24.17 -13.23 1.73
CA ALA A 346 -24.46 -12.36 2.87
C ALA A 346 -24.51 -10.89 2.45
N SER A 347 -25.22 -10.60 1.36
CA SER A 347 -25.38 -9.25 0.81
C SER A 347 -26.83 -8.99 0.41
N PHE A 348 -27.17 -7.73 0.16
CA PHE A 348 -28.47 -7.37 -0.42
C PHE A 348 -28.48 -7.32 -1.96
N SER A 349 -27.50 -7.93 -2.61
CA SER A 349 -27.53 -8.16 -4.06
C SER A 349 -28.35 -9.40 -4.41
N ARG A 350 -29.31 -9.26 -5.33
CA ARG A 350 -30.08 -10.39 -5.88
C ARG A 350 -29.26 -11.26 -6.83
N ILE A 351 -28.11 -10.75 -7.29
CA ILE A 351 -27.24 -11.45 -8.22
C ILE A 351 -26.24 -12.26 -7.40
N PHE A 352 -26.37 -13.59 -7.50
CA PHE A 352 -25.31 -14.50 -7.10
C PHE A 352 -24.41 -14.76 -8.32
N PRO A 353 -23.17 -14.25 -8.32
CA PRO A 353 -22.31 -14.34 -9.50
C PRO A 353 -21.94 -15.79 -9.80
N PRO A 354 -21.68 -16.14 -11.07
CA PRO A 354 -21.14 -17.45 -11.40
C PRO A 354 -19.79 -17.66 -10.68
N ARG A 355 -19.45 -18.90 -10.37
CA ARG A 355 -18.17 -19.24 -9.77
C ARG A 355 -17.02 -18.95 -10.73
N GLY A 356 -15.93 -18.37 -10.22
CA GLY A 356 -14.66 -18.32 -10.92
C GLY A 356 -13.49 -17.95 -10.02
N ASN A 357 -12.54 -17.21 -10.59
CA ASN A 357 -11.21 -16.99 -10.01
C ASN A 357 -10.93 -15.50 -9.75
N ILE A 358 -11.96 -14.64 -9.82
CA ILE A 358 -11.83 -13.20 -9.63
C ILE A 358 -12.30 -12.84 -8.22
N ALA A 359 -11.44 -12.18 -7.44
CA ALA A 359 -11.83 -11.59 -6.18
C ALA A 359 -12.12 -10.10 -6.38
N PHE A 360 -13.18 -9.57 -5.75
CA PHE A 360 -13.57 -8.18 -5.90
C PHE A 360 -13.75 -7.50 -4.55
N LEU A 361 -13.12 -6.33 -4.36
CA LEU A 361 -13.39 -5.41 -3.26
C LEU A 361 -14.03 -4.13 -3.78
N SER A 362 -15.17 -3.75 -3.21
CA SER A 362 -15.78 -2.43 -3.45
C SER A 362 -15.90 -1.61 -2.17
N GLN A 363 -15.42 -0.37 -2.18
CA GLN A 363 -15.67 0.57 -1.09
C GLN A 363 -17.09 1.16 -1.15
N SER A 364 -17.69 1.27 -2.35
CA SER A 364 -19.07 1.75 -2.53
C SER A 364 -20.06 0.59 -2.66
N GLY A 365 -21.11 0.60 -1.84
CA GLY A 365 -22.18 -0.40 -1.91
C GLY A 365 -23.01 -0.29 -3.19
N ALA A 366 -23.39 0.93 -3.59
CA ALA A 366 -24.16 1.17 -4.80
C ALA A 366 -23.38 0.74 -6.06
N MET A 367 -22.09 1.08 -6.13
CA MET A 367 -21.23 0.58 -7.21
C MET A 367 -21.09 -0.93 -7.16
N GLY A 368 -21.04 -1.53 -5.97
CA GLY A 368 -20.99 -2.98 -5.79
C GLY A 368 -22.15 -3.72 -6.47
N LEU A 369 -23.38 -3.19 -6.38
CA LEU A 369 -24.54 -3.76 -7.07
C LEU A 369 -24.38 -3.73 -8.59
N VAL A 370 -24.01 -2.57 -9.15
CA VAL A 370 -23.78 -2.38 -10.59
C VAL A 370 -22.65 -3.29 -11.09
N ILE A 371 -21.59 -3.41 -10.30
CA ILE A 371 -20.43 -4.26 -10.58
C ILE A 371 -20.84 -5.74 -10.64
N LEU A 372 -21.65 -6.23 -9.70
CA LEU A 372 -22.10 -7.62 -9.70
C LEU A 372 -23.03 -7.93 -10.88
N GLU A 373 -23.91 -6.99 -11.24
CA GLU A 373 -24.77 -7.11 -12.43
C GLU A 373 -23.95 -7.19 -13.70
N TYR A 374 -23.00 -6.26 -13.85
CA TYR A 374 -22.12 -6.23 -15.01
C TYR A 374 -21.22 -7.48 -15.10
N ALA A 375 -20.69 -7.96 -13.97
CA ALA A 375 -19.93 -9.21 -13.91
C ALA A 375 -20.77 -10.41 -14.34
N SER A 376 -22.04 -10.46 -13.95
CA SER A 376 -22.99 -11.51 -14.37
C SER A 376 -23.24 -11.46 -15.89
N ASP A 377 -23.45 -10.27 -16.46
CA ASP A 377 -23.66 -10.09 -17.90
C ASP A 377 -22.45 -10.52 -18.74
N LEU A 378 -21.24 -10.28 -18.22
CA LEU A 378 -19.99 -10.74 -18.83
C LEU A 378 -19.67 -12.21 -18.54
N ASN A 379 -20.55 -12.92 -17.81
CA ASN A 379 -20.34 -14.29 -17.34
C ASN A 379 -18.98 -14.46 -16.63
N MET A 380 -18.58 -13.43 -15.88
CA MET A 380 -17.33 -13.39 -15.15
C MET A 380 -17.47 -14.10 -13.82
N GLY A 381 -16.67 -15.14 -13.65
CA GLY A 381 -16.72 -15.95 -12.46
C GLY A 381 -16.03 -15.26 -11.28
N ILE A 382 -16.79 -15.02 -10.21
CA ILE A 382 -16.31 -14.45 -8.95
C ILE A 382 -15.96 -15.59 -7.98
N SER A 383 -14.88 -15.40 -7.24
CA SER A 383 -14.45 -16.27 -6.12
C SER A 383 -15.00 -15.72 -4.80
N GLY A 384 -14.78 -14.43 -4.55
CA GLY A 384 -15.40 -13.70 -3.45
C GLY A 384 -15.60 -12.22 -3.79
N PHE A 385 -16.63 -11.63 -3.21
CA PHE A 385 -16.92 -10.20 -3.28
C PHE A 385 -17.04 -9.65 -1.86
N VAL A 386 -16.42 -8.51 -1.59
CA VAL A 386 -16.52 -7.83 -0.28
C VAL A 386 -16.80 -6.35 -0.49
N SER A 387 -17.92 -5.89 0.05
CA SER A 387 -18.17 -4.46 0.24
C SER A 387 -17.68 -4.04 1.62
N VAL A 388 -16.69 -3.14 1.67
CA VAL A 388 -16.07 -2.72 2.95
C VAL A 388 -16.72 -1.48 3.57
N GLY A 389 -17.54 -0.75 2.82
CA GLY A 389 -18.23 0.46 3.29
C GLY A 389 -17.24 1.50 3.85
N ASN A 390 -17.55 2.00 5.05
CA ASN A 390 -16.72 2.97 5.77
C ASN A 390 -15.34 2.43 6.14
N ARG A 391 -15.17 1.11 6.18
CA ARG A 391 -13.88 0.45 6.49
C ARG A 391 -13.37 0.86 7.87
N ALA A 392 -14.18 0.63 8.90
CA ALA A 392 -13.82 0.92 10.29
C ALA A 392 -12.78 -0.07 10.88
N ASP A 393 -12.74 -1.30 10.37
CA ASP A 393 -11.76 -2.33 10.74
C ASP A 393 -11.18 -3.05 9.52
N ILE A 394 -11.93 -3.99 8.92
CA ILE A 394 -11.42 -4.77 7.78
C ILE A 394 -11.24 -3.88 6.55
N SER A 395 -10.06 -3.98 5.93
CA SER A 395 -9.63 -3.14 4.81
C SER A 395 -9.16 -3.95 3.60
N SER A 396 -8.82 -3.23 2.52
CA SER A 396 -8.13 -3.83 1.37
C SER A 396 -6.81 -4.51 1.75
N ASN A 397 -6.13 -4.04 2.79
CA ASN A 397 -4.90 -4.68 3.28
C ASN A 397 -5.15 -6.10 3.79
N ASP A 398 -6.26 -6.31 4.49
CA ASP A 398 -6.61 -7.60 5.07
C ASP A 398 -7.02 -8.59 3.97
N LEU A 399 -7.85 -8.12 3.04
CA LEU A 399 -8.38 -8.92 1.94
C LEU A 399 -7.29 -9.30 0.93
N LEU A 400 -6.34 -8.39 0.63
CA LEU A 400 -5.19 -8.72 -0.21
C LEU A 400 -4.33 -9.82 0.39
N GLN A 401 -4.15 -9.84 1.71
CA GLN A 401 -3.39 -10.90 2.39
C GLN A 401 -4.13 -12.25 2.38
N TYR A 402 -5.45 -12.23 2.51
CA TYR A 402 -6.29 -13.42 2.36
C TYR A 402 -6.23 -13.98 0.94
N TRP A 403 -6.45 -13.13 -0.06
CA TRP A 403 -6.43 -13.54 -1.48
C TRP A 403 -5.04 -13.88 -1.99
N GLU A 404 -3.97 -13.49 -1.31
CA GLU A 404 -2.60 -13.91 -1.64
C GLU A 404 -2.47 -15.44 -1.65
N ASP A 405 -3.04 -16.10 -0.63
CA ASP A 405 -2.92 -17.54 -0.41
C ASP A 405 -4.12 -18.34 -0.91
N ASP A 406 -5.26 -17.70 -1.18
CA ASP A 406 -6.43 -18.41 -1.72
C ASP A 406 -6.12 -19.03 -3.10
N PRO A 407 -6.12 -20.37 -3.24
CA PRO A 407 -5.80 -21.02 -4.51
C PRO A 407 -6.84 -20.76 -5.60
N THR A 408 -8.06 -20.37 -5.24
CA THR A 408 -9.15 -20.09 -6.19
C THR A 408 -8.97 -18.72 -6.85
N THR A 409 -8.53 -17.72 -6.09
CA THR A 409 -8.30 -16.37 -6.61
C THR A 409 -7.06 -16.29 -7.49
N ARG A 410 -7.25 -15.89 -8.75
CA ARG A 410 -6.19 -15.61 -9.74
C ARG A 410 -6.07 -14.11 -10.05
N VAL A 411 -7.17 -13.36 -10.06
CA VAL A 411 -7.19 -11.91 -10.35
C VAL A 411 -7.91 -11.19 -9.23
N ILE A 412 -7.37 -10.04 -8.80
CA ILE A 412 -7.97 -9.22 -7.74
C ILE A 412 -8.39 -7.88 -8.33
N LEU A 413 -9.65 -7.49 -8.10
CA LEU A 413 -10.23 -6.24 -8.53
C LEU A 413 -10.53 -5.35 -7.34
N LEU A 414 -10.13 -4.09 -7.43
CA LEU A 414 -10.32 -3.11 -6.36
C LEU A 414 -11.05 -1.88 -6.92
N TYR A 415 -12.16 -1.52 -6.29
CA TYR A 415 -12.74 -0.18 -6.39
C TYR A 415 -12.51 0.55 -5.06
N LEU A 416 -11.61 1.53 -5.07
CA LEU A 416 -11.24 2.30 -3.87
C LEU A 416 -11.61 3.77 -4.03
N GLU A 417 -12.00 4.42 -2.94
CA GLU A 417 -12.20 5.87 -2.86
C GLU A 417 -11.13 6.53 -1.98
N SER A 418 -10.60 5.80 -1.00
CA SER A 418 -9.50 6.25 -0.14
C SER A 418 -8.64 5.06 0.29
N PHE A 419 -7.46 5.34 0.82
CA PHE A 419 -6.60 4.34 1.46
C PHE A 419 -6.75 4.43 2.98
N GLY A 420 -6.69 3.29 3.68
CA GLY A 420 -6.60 3.28 5.14
C GLY A 420 -5.16 3.52 5.60
N ASN A 421 -4.29 2.55 5.34
CA ASN A 421 -2.85 2.67 5.56
C ASN A 421 -2.12 2.43 4.24
N PRO A 422 -1.78 3.49 3.47
CA PRO A 422 -1.18 3.36 2.15
C PRO A 422 0.23 2.74 2.17
N ARG A 423 1.03 2.95 3.22
CA ARG A 423 2.35 2.30 3.34
C ARG A 423 2.21 0.79 3.46
N LYS A 424 1.31 0.33 4.33
CA LYS A 424 0.99 -1.09 4.49
C LYS A 424 0.37 -1.65 3.21
N PHE A 425 -0.51 -0.90 2.56
CA PHE A 425 -1.10 -1.25 1.27
C PHE A 425 -0.05 -1.44 0.18
N SER A 426 0.87 -0.49 -0.01
CA SER A 426 1.94 -0.57 -1.00
C SER A 426 2.81 -1.82 -0.79
N ARG A 427 3.23 -2.08 0.46
CA ARG A 427 4.03 -3.26 0.82
C ARG A 427 3.31 -4.57 0.51
N ILE A 428 2.03 -4.70 0.89
CA ILE A 428 1.23 -5.90 0.66
C ILE A 428 0.97 -6.06 -0.84
N ALA A 429 0.51 -5.01 -1.51
CA ALA A 429 0.20 -5.04 -2.93
C ALA A 429 1.43 -5.37 -3.79
N LYS A 430 2.62 -4.83 -3.48
CA LYS A 430 3.88 -5.16 -4.18
C LYS A 430 4.22 -6.66 -4.11
N ARG A 431 3.92 -7.29 -2.96
CA ARG A 431 4.11 -8.73 -2.73
C ARG A 431 3.06 -9.54 -3.48
N VAL A 432 1.78 -9.18 -3.37
CA VAL A 432 0.66 -9.90 -3.99
C VAL A 432 0.72 -9.80 -5.52
N SER A 433 0.98 -8.61 -6.06
CA SER A 433 1.13 -8.36 -7.51
C SER A 433 2.31 -9.08 -8.16
N ALA A 434 3.23 -9.64 -7.35
CA ALA A 434 4.31 -10.47 -7.88
C ALA A 434 3.81 -11.85 -8.30
N ARG A 435 2.62 -12.26 -7.85
CA ARG A 435 2.04 -13.58 -8.11
C ARG A 435 0.68 -13.47 -8.80
N LYS A 436 -0.16 -12.52 -8.38
CA LYS A 436 -1.55 -12.38 -8.82
C LYS A 436 -1.81 -10.93 -9.26
N PRO A 437 -2.29 -10.68 -10.49
CA PRO A 437 -2.57 -9.32 -10.93
C PRO A 437 -3.64 -8.67 -10.06
N ILE A 438 -3.38 -7.42 -9.70
CA ILE A 438 -4.32 -6.53 -9.02
C ILE A 438 -4.70 -5.45 -10.03
N VAL A 439 -5.99 -5.32 -10.34
CA VAL A 439 -6.52 -4.25 -11.19
C VAL A 439 -7.34 -3.29 -10.33
N ILE A 440 -7.11 -1.99 -10.48
CA ILE A 440 -7.76 -0.97 -9.63
C ILE A 440 -8.42 0.13 -10.44
N VAL A 441 -9.61 0.52 -9.99
CA VAL A 441 -10.23 1.82 -10.28
C VAL A 441 -10.22 2.64 -8.99
N LYS A 442 -9.65 3.83 -9.06
CA LYS A 442 -9.62 4.79 -7.94
C LYS A 442 -10.63 5.90 -8.20
N GLY A 443 -11.64 6.03 -7.35
CA GLY A 443 -12.55 7.17 -7.37
C GLY A 443 -11.87 8.46 -6.89
N GLY A 444 -12.29 9.62 -7.40
CA GLY A 444 -11.80 10.92 -6.93
C GLY A 444 -10.42 11.34 -7.44
N THR A 445 -10.13 11.05 -8.72
CA THR A 445 -8.84 11.35 -9.38
C THR A 445 -8.59 12.82 -9.71
N THR A 446 -9.65 13.65 -9.68
CA THR A 446 -9.57 15.10 -9.90
C THR A 446 -9.79 15.86 -8.59
N LEU A 447 -9.37 17.12 -8.50
CA LEU A 447 -9.64 17.95 -7.31
C LEU A 447 -11.13 18.06 -6.95
N VAL A 448 -12.01 18.03 -7.96
CA VAL A 448 -13.46 18.05 -7.76
C VAL A 448 -13.95 16.69 -7.28
N GLY A 449 -13.58 15.61 -7.96
CA GLY A 449 -13.97 14.25 -7.57
C GLY A 449 -13.41 13.83 -6.20
N SER A 450 -12.19 14.25 -5.88
CA SER A 450 -11.53 13.98 -4.60
C SER A 450 -12.25 14.67 -3.44
N ARG A 451 -12.69 15.92 -3.63
CA ARG A 451 -13.56 16.61 -2.66
C ARG A 451 -14.90 15.90 -2.49
N ALA A 452 -15.54 15.46 -3.58
CA ALA A 452 -16.79 14.71 -3.51
C ALA A 452 -16.62 13.38 -2.74
N ALA A 453 -15.57 12.62 -3.04
CA ALA A 453 -15.26 11.37 -2.33
C ALA A 453 -14.91 11.60 -0.85
N SER A 454 -14.21 12.69 -0.53
CA SER A 454 -13.87 13.06 0.85
C SER A 454 -15.13 13.42 1.65
N SER A 455 -16.04 14.22 1.09
CA SER A 455 -17.33 14.53 1.72
C SER A 455 -18.22 13.30 1.88
N HIS A 456 -18.15 12.34 0.95
CA HIS A 456 -18.92 11.10 0.98
C HIS A 456 -18.38 10.07 1.99
N THR A 457 -17.06 9.98 2.16
CA THR A 457 -16.41 8.96 3.02
C THR A 457 -15.96 9.47 4.37
N GLY A 458 -15.92 10.79 4.57
CA GLY A 458 -15.29 11.42 5.73
C GLY A 458 -13.78 11.16 5.84
N ALA A 459 -13.12 10.71 4.76
CA ALA A 459 -11.68 10.44 4.70
C ALA A 459 -10.93 11.56 3.96
N LEU A 460 -9.66 11.78 4.33
CA LEU A 460 -8.80 12.76 3.66
C LEU A 460 -8.53 12.36 2.20
N ALA A 461 -8.60 13.34 1.31
CA ALA A 461 -8.24 13.22 -0.08
C ALA A 461 -6.75 12.88 -0.25
N THR A 462 -6.45 11.82 -1.01
CA THR A 462 -5.07 11.50 -1.41
C THR A 462 -4.74 12.23 -2.71
N PRO A 463 -3.59 12.93 -2.82
CA PRO A 463 -3.16 13.52 -4.07
C PRO A 463 -2.97 12.47 -5.17
N GLU A 464 -3.42 12.79 -6.37
CA GLU A 464 -3.47 11.83 -7.47
C GLU A 464 -2.09 11.31 -7.89
N VAL A 465 -1.13 12.22 -8.01
CA VAL A 465 0.26 11.90 -8.38
C VAL A 465 0.89 10.91 -7.41
N VAL A 466 0.49 10.95 -6.13
CA VAL A 466 0.98 10.04 -5.09
C VAL A 466 0.34 8.65 -5.22
N SER A 467 -0.95 8.61 -5.56
CA SER A 467 -1.65 7.34 -5.84
C SER A 467 -1.04 6.63 -7.04
N ASP A 468 -0.74 7.36 -8.12
CA ASP A 468 -0.08 6.82 -9.31
C ASP A 468 1.31 6.26 -9.02
N ALA A 469 2.12 7.01 -8.26
CA ALA A 469 3.43 6.55 -7.80
C ALA A 469 3.31 5.24 -7.01
N LEU A 470 2.34 5.17 -6.09
CA LEU A 470 2.07 3.96 -5.32
C LEU A 470 1.74 2.78 -6.22
N PHE A 471 0.75 2.93 -7.11
CA PHE A 471 0.27 1.81 -7.93
C PHE A 471 1.36 1.26 -8.82
N ARG A 472 2.16 2.15 -9.42
CA ARG A 472 3.28 1.77 -10.28
C ARG A 472 4.35 0.99 -9.52
N GLN A 473 4.81 1.48 -8.37
CA GLN A 473 5.83 0.79 -7.55
C GLN A 473 5.31 -0.51 -6.95
N ALA A 474 3.99 -0.59 -6.69
CA ALA A 474 3.34 -1.80 -6.21
C ALA A 474 3.02 -2.80 -7.32
N GLY A 475 3.26 -2.49 -8.60
CA GLY A 475 2.91 -3.36 -9.73
C GLY A 475 1.41 -3.58 -9.89
N ILE A 476 0.59 -2.64 -9.43
CA ILE A 476 -0.86 -2.64 -9.59
C ILE A 476 -1.20 -2.12 -11.00
N ILE A 477 -2.12 -2.81 -11.66
CA ILE A 477 -2.66 -2.39 -12.96
C ILE A 477 -3.77 -1.36 -12.72
N ARG A 478 -3.45 -0.10 -12.95
CA ARG A 478 -4.44 0.98 -12.87
C ARG A 478 -5.20 1.11 -14.19
N VAL A 479 -6.51 1.30 -14.08
CA VAL A 479 -7.43 1.65 -15.16
C VAL A 479 -8.27 2.87 -14.76
N ASP A 480 -8.85 3.57 -15.73
CA ASP A 480 -9.49 4.86 -15.47
C ASP A 480 -11.00 4.73 -15.16
N ASN A 481 -11.62 3.62 -15.54
CA ASN A 481 -13.05 3.41 -15.32
C ASN A 481 -13.42 1.92 -15.15
N ILE A 482 -14.67 1.67 -14.77
CA ILE A 482 -15.19 0.33 -14.46
C ILE A 482 -15.23 -0.56 -15.71
N GLN A 483 -15.49 -0.01 -16.89
CA GLN A 483 -15.50 -0.81 -18.12
C GLN A 483 -14.10 -1.37 -18.41
N GLU A 484 -13.07 -0.53 -18.33
CA GLU A 484 -11.68 -0.96 -18.48
C GLU A 484 -11.25 -1.96 -17.42
N LEU A 485 -11.73 -1.81 -16.17
CA LEU A 485 -11.48 -2.78 -15.10
C LEU A 485 -11.91 -4.18 -15.51
N PHE A 486 -13.12 -4.30 -16.05
CA PHE A 486 -13.68 -5.57 -16.49
C PHE A 486 -13.06 -6.08 -17.79
N ASP A 487 -12.74 -5.20 -18.74
CA ASP A 487 -12.03 -5.55 -19.97
C ASP A 487 -10.69 -6.22 -19.64
N VAL A 488 -9.87 -5.58 -18.80
CA VAL A 488 -8.58 -6.10 -18.35
C VAL A 488 -8.76 -7.39 -17.53
N ALA A 489 -9.70 -7.41 -16.59
CA ALA A 489 -9.93 -8.55 -15.71
C ALA A 489 -10.33 -9.81 -16.47
N THR A 490 -11.19 -9.66 -17.49
CA THR A 490 -11.66 -10.79 -18.31
C THR A 490 -10.49 -11.44 -19.05
N LEU A 491 -9.56 -10.64 -19.59
CA LEU A 491 -8.33 -11.15 -20.21
C LEU A 491 -7.45 -11.90 -19.20
N LEU A 492 -7.10 -11.27 -18.09
CA LEU A 492 -6.16 -11.81 -17.10
C LEU A 492 -6.68 -13.09 -16.42
N SER A 493 -8.00 -13.18 -16.24
CA SER A 493 -8.69 -14.32 -15.65
C SER A 493 -8.66 -15.55 -16.56
N ASN A 494 -8.80 -15.35 -17.88
CA ASN A 494 -9.14 -16.43 -18.81
C ASN A 494 -8.05 -16.75 -19.84
N GLN A 495 -7.07 -15.89 -20.07
CA GLN A 495 -6.00 -16.08 -21.07
C GLN A 495 -4.62 -16.18 -20.41
N PRO A 496 -3.62 -16.80 -21.08
CA PRO A 496 -2.23 -16.74 -20.64
C PRO A 496 -1.70 -15.30 -20.75
N LEU A 497 -0.73 -14.94 -19.92
CA LEU A 497 -0.07 -13.65 -20.04
C LEU A 497 0.77 -13.60 -21.33
N PRO A 498 0.73 -12.50 -22.10
CA PRO A 498 1.52 -12.35 -23.32
C PRO A 498 3.02 -12.42 -23.00
N CYS A 499 3.82 -13.00 -23.89
CA CYS A 499 5.28 -13.08 -23.70
C CYS A 499 6.01 -11.77 -24.01
N GLY A 500 5.40 -10.90 -24.82
CA GLY A 500 5.92 -9.62 -25.30
C GLY A 500 4.83 -8.76 -25.97
N LYS A 501 5.27 -7.76 -26.76
CA LYS A 501 4.43 -6.70 -27.35
C LYS A 501 3.92 -7.02 -28.76
N ARG A 502 4.29 -8.17 -29.33
CA ARG A 502 4.05 -8.50 -30.74
C ARG A 502 2.63 -9.03 -30.95
N LEU A 503 1.79 -8.21 -31.58
CA LEU A 503 0.39 -8.52 -31.85
C LEU A 503 0.18 -8.78 -33.34
N VAL A 504 -0.59 -9.82 -33.66
CA VAL A 504 -1.18 -10.00 -35.01
C VAL A 504 -2.68 -9.77 -34.94
N ILE A 505 -3.18 -8.94 -35.85
CA ILE A 505 -4.61 -8.68 -36.01
C ILE A 505 -5.13 -9.53 -37.18
N VAL A 506 -6.17 -10.32 -36.96
CA VAL A 506 -6.91 -11.02 -38.02
C VAL A 506 -8.28 -10.37 -38.13
N THR A 507 -8.64 -9.86 -39.30
CA THR A 507 -9.90 -9.13 -39.50
C THR A 507 -10.62 -9.58 -40.77
N ASN A 508 -11.94 -9.37 -40.84
CA ASN A 508 -12.72 -9.51 -42.07
C ASN A 508 -13.10 -8.16 -42.71
N GLY A 509 -12.56 -7.05 -42.20
CA GLY A 509 -12.76 -5.73 -42.77
C GLY A 509 -11.62 -4.77 -42.46
N GLY A 510 -11.25 -3.98 -43.47
CA GLY A 510 -10.15 -3.02 -43.39
C GLY A 510 -10.35 -1.93 -42.33
N GLY A 511 -11.55 -1.32 -42.24
CA GLY A 511 -11.85 -0.27 -41.26
C GLY A 511 -11.58 -0.68 -39.80
N PRO A 512 -12.19 -1.78 -39.30
CA PRO A 512 -11.86 -2.36 -38.00
C PRO A 512 -10.39 -2.73 -37.81
N GLY A 513 -9.72 -3.19 -38.88
CA GLY A 513 -8.29 -3.48 -38.87
C GLY A 513 -7.43 -2.23 -38.66
N ILE A 514 -7.80 -1.09 -39.27
CA ILE A 514 -7.13 0.20 -39.08
C ILE A 514 -7.32 0.70 -37.65
N LEU A 515 -8.55 0.68 -37.11
CA LEU A 515 -8.81 1.08 -35.73
C LEU A 515 -8.01 0.24 -34.73
N ALA A 516 -7.95 -1.08 -34.95
CA ALA A 516 -7.15 -1.99 -34.15
C ALA A 516 -5.64 -1.65 -34.23
N ALA A 517 -5.13 -1.32 -35.41
CA ALA A 517 -3.74 -0.95 -35.62
C ALA A 517 -3.36 0.38 -34.96
N ASP A 518 -4.20 1.41 -35.12
CA ASP A 518 -4.00 2.73 -34.51
C ASP A 518 -4.02 2.63 -32.98
N ALA A 519 -5.01 1.93 -32.43
CA ALA A 519 -5.08 1.66 -31.00
C ALA A 519 -3.82 0.91 -30.50
N SER A 520 -3.34 -0.07 -31.28
CA SER A 520 -2.14 -0.85 -30.94
C SER A 520 -0.91 0.04 -30.85
N ALA A 521 -0.71 0.92 -31.84
CA ALA A 521 0.40 1.86 -31.86
C ALA A 521 0.33 2.85 -30.68
N GLN A 522 -0.85 3.41 -30.39
CA GLN A 522 -1.05 4.34 -29.28
C GLN A 522 -0.78 3.71 -27.91
N GLN A 523 -1.08 2.41 -27.77
CA GLN A 523 -0.84 1.64 -26.54
C GLN A 523 0.56 0.99 -26.49
N GLY A 524 1.43 1.25 -27.47
CA GLY A 524 2.80 0.75 -27.50
C GLY A 524 2.94 -0.75 -27.84
N LEU A 525 1.91 -1.36 -28.43
CA LEU A 525 2.00 -2.70 -29.02
C LEU A 525 2.63 -2.63 -30.42
N THR A 526 3.31 -3.69 -30.82
CA THR A 526 3.99 -3.77 -32.12
C THR A 526 3.27 -4.74 -33.04
N LEU A 527 2.86 -4.28 -34.21
CA LEU A 527 2.35 -5.17 -35.25
C LEU A 527 3.53 -5.82 -35.97
N SER A 528 3.82 -7.08 -35.64
CA SER A 528 4.93 -7.81 -36.24
C SER A 528 4.62 -8.25 -37.66
N GLU A 529 5.63 -8.16 -38.53
CA GLU A 529 5.55 -8.75 -39.87
C GLU A 529 5.49 -10.28 -39.75
N LEU A 530 4.62 -10.90 -40.54
CA LEU A 530 4.50 -12.35 -40.60
C LEU A 530 5.70 -12.93 -41.34
N SER A 531 6.27 -14.01 -40.80
CA SER A 531 7.40 -14.68 -41.45
C SER A 531 6.99 -15.24 -42.83
N ALA A 532 7.97 -15.40 -43.74
CA ALA A 532 7.71 -16.02 -45.04
C ALA A 532 7.16 -17.45 -44.90
N GLU A 533 7.58 -18.19 -43.87
CA GLU A 533 7.07 -19.52 -43.54
C GLU A 533 5.60 -19.47 -43.13
N THR A 534 5.23 -18.55 -42.22
CA THR A 534 3.85 -18.32 -41.78
C THR A 534 2.96 -17.94 -42.96
N ALA A 535 3.43 -17.04 -43.82
CA ALA A 535 2.71 -16.65 -45.02
C ALA A 535 2.49 -17.84 -45.97
N SER A 536 3.48 -18.72 -46.14
CA SER A 536 3.35 -19.94 -46.92
C SER A 536 2.32 -20.91 -46.34
N LYS A 537 2.34 -21.12 -45.01
CA LYS A 537 1.38 -21.96 -44.28
C LYS A 537 -0.06 -21.42 -44.32
N LEU A 538 -0.26 -20.10 -44.46
CA LEU A 538 -1.58 -19.47 -44.58
C LEU A 538 -2.21 -19.63 -45.98
N ARG A 539 -1.40 -19.71 -47.05
CA ARG A 539 -1.88 -19.77 -48.45
C ARG A 539 -2.84 -20.92 -48.77
N PRO A 540 -2.66 -22.17 -48.26
CA PRO A 540 -3.62 -23.25 -48.50
C PRO A 540 -5.02 -22.97 -47.98
N PHE A 541 -5.14 -22.22 -46.87
CA PHE A 541 -6.42 -21.84 -46.29
C PHE A 541 -7.01 -20.64 -47.03
N ILE A 542 -6.21 -19.62 -47.28
CA ILE A 542 -6.62 -18.38 -47.95
C ILE A 542 -6.42 -18.51 -49.47
N LYS A 543 -7.40 -19.13 -50.14
CA LYS A 543 -7.36 -19.35 -51.59
C LYS A 543 -7.54 -18.07 -52.42
N ARG A 544 -7.97 -16.99 -51.78
CA ARG A 544 -8.19 -15.68 -52.40
C ARG A 544 -6.85 -14.94 -52.57
N ASN A 545 -6.73 -14.19 -53.66
CA ASN A 545 -5.52 -13.41 -53.94
C ASN A 545 -5.48 -12.11 -53.12
N ILE A 546 -5.30 -12.26 -51.81
CA ILE A 546 -5.15 -11.14 -50.87
C ILE A 546 -3.70 -11.01 -50.41
N ARG A 547 -3.35 -9.81 -49.93
CA ARG A 547 -2.06 -9.56 -49.29
C ARG A 547 -2.05 -10.24 -47.92
N ILE A 548 -1.06 -11.09 -47.68
CA ILE A 548 -0.80 -11.67 -46.37
C ILE A 548 0.16 -10.73 -45.63
N GLY A 549 -0.37 -10.01 -44.65
CA GLY A 549 0.36 -9.04 -43.84
C GLY A 549 -0.25 -8.92 -42.46
N ASN A 550 0.15 -7.88 -41.72
CA ASN A 550 -0.42 -7.55 -40.41
C ASN A 550 -0.87 -6.08 -40.41
N PRO A 551 -2.18 -5.78 -40.31
CA PRO A 551 -3.30 -6.71 -40.13
C PRO A 551 -3.49 -7.72 -41.27
N LEU A 552 -3.92 -8.94 -40.92
CA LEU A 552 -4.35 -9.98 -41.85
C LEU A 552 -5.84 -9.76 -42.18
N ASP A 553 -6.12 -9.02 -43.25
CA ASP A 553 -7.48 -8.75 -43.72
C ASP A 553 -7.98 -9.84 -44.66
N LEU A 554 -8.82 -10.72 -44.13
CA LEU A 554 -9.48 -11.81 -44.84
C LEU A 554 -10.69 -11.36 -45.66
N THR A 555 -11.00 -10.05 -45.68
CA THR A 555 -12.11 -9.41 -46.40
C THR A 555 -13.51 -9.90 -45.99
N GLY A 556 -14.55 -9.18 -46.39
CA GLY A 556 -15.92 -9.43 -45.92
C GLY A 556 -16.53 -10.77 -46.33
N SER A 557 -15.92 -11.49 -47.29
CA SER A 557 -16.36 -12.81 -47.77
C SER A 557 -15.65 -13.99 -47.10
N VAL A 558 -14.96 -13.76 -45.96
CA VAL A 558 -14.24 -14.81 -45.23
C VAL A 558 -15.16 -15.94 -44.79
N THR A 559 -14.71 -17.18 -44.97
CA THR A 559 -15.40 -18.36 -44.44
C THR A 559 -14.94 -18.68 -43.02
N PRO A 560 -15.78 -19.32 -42.18
CA PRO A 560 -15.36 -19.78 -40.86
C PRO A 560 -14.12 -20.68 -40.87
N ASP A 561 -13.93 -21.48 -41.93
CA ASP A 561 -12.79 -22.40 -42.07
C ASP A 561 -11.50 -21.65 -42.42
N GLU A 562 -11.57 -20.61 -43.26
CA GLU A 562 -10.44 -19.69 -43.50
C GLU A 562 -10.02 -18.97 -42.22
N PHE A 563 -10.99 -18.51 -41.43
CA PHE A 563 -10.74 -17.84 -40.15
C PHE A 563 -10.08 -18.81 -39.15
N GLU A 564 -10.61 -20.03 -39.03
CA GLU A 564 -10.05 -21.07 -38.18
C GLU A 564 -8.62 -21.46 -38.58
N GLY A 565 -8.41 -21.74 -39.88
CA GLY A 565 -7.10 -22.11 -40.43
C GLY A 565 -6.05 -21.03 -40.19
N SER A 566 -6.44 -19.76 -40.35
CA SER A 566 -5.55 -18.62 -40.09
C SER A 566 -5.09 -18.57 -38.63
N LEU A 567 -6.02 -18.70 -37.68
CA LEU A 567 -5.70 -18.74 -36.26
C LEU A 567 -4.84 -19.96 -35.87
N ARG A 568 -5.07 -21.12 -36.51
CA ARG A 568 -4.25 -22.34 -36.28
C ARG A 568 -2.80 -22.15 -36.71
N VAL A 569 -2.55 -21.42 -37.79
CA VAL A 569 -1.17 -21.17 -38.26
C VAL A 569 -0.47 -20.14 -37.36
N LEU A 570 -1.17 -19.06 -37.00
CA LEU A 570 -0.58 -17.97 -36.22
C LEU A 570 -0.13 -18.37 -34.81
N VAL A 571 -0.77 -19.37 -34.20
CA VAL A 571 -0.37 -19.85 -32.87
C VAL A 571 1.05 -20.46 -32.86
N GLU A 572 1.51 -20.97 -34.01
CA GLU A 572 2.82 -21.62 -34.14
C GLU A 572 3.96 -20.63 -34.46
N ASP A 573 3.65 -19.40 -34.85
CA ASP A 573 4.68 -18.42 -35.23
C ASP A 573 5.35 -17.80 -34.01
N ASP A 574 6.64 -18.05 -33.82
CA ASP A 574 7.45 -17.50 -32.71
C ASP A 574 7.60 -15.97 -32.75
N ASN A 575 7.21 -15.32 -33.85
CA ASN A 575 7.14 -13.87 -33.96
C ASN A 575 5.83 -13.27 -33.41
N VAL A 576 4.90 -14.10 -32.95
CA VAL A 576 3.59 -13.69 -32.48
C VAL A 576 3.46 -13.95 -30.99
N ASP A 577 3.29 -12.88 -30.20
CA ASP A 577 3.07 -12.98 -28.75
C ASP A 577 1.57 -13.02 -28.39
N ALA A 578 0.71 -12.40 -29.21
CA ALA A 578 -0.74 -12.34 -29.02
C ALA A 578 -1.48 -12.24 -30.36
N VAL A 579 -2.74 -12.66 -30.40
CA VAL A 579 -3.62 -12.53 -31.59
C VAL A 579 -4.95 -11.88 -31.23
N LEU A 580 -5.36 -10.87 -32.01
CA LEU A 580 -6.68 -10.23 -31.94
C LEU A 580 -7.50 -10.60 -33.17
N ALA A 581 -8.56 -11.36 -32.95
CA ALA A 581 -9.54 -11.76 -33.97
C ALA A 581 -10.70 -10.76 -34.03
N VAL A 582 -10.68 -9.86 -35.01
CA VAL A 582 -11.72 -8.86 -35.26
C VAL A 582 -12.71 -9.41 -36.28
N PHE A 583 -14.00 -9.36 -35.95
CA PHE A 583 -15.06 -9.81 -36.83
C PHE A 583 -16.23 -8.82 -36.82
N VAL A 584 -16.61 -8.37 -38.01
CA VAL A 584 -17.84 -7.61 -38.24
C VAL A 584 -18.87 -8.56 -38.86
N PRO A 585 -20.01 -8.82 -38.19
CA PRO A 585 -21.10 -9.62 -38.76
C PRO A 585 -21.61 -9.01 -40.07
N ALA A 586 -21.34 -9.68 -41.19
CA ALA A 586 -21.97 -9.36 -42.46
C ALA A 586 -23.31 -10.09 -42.59
N ALA A 587 -24.25 -9.55 -43.37
CA ALA A 587 -25.59 -10.13 -43.56
C ALA A 587 -25.58 -11.60 -44.06
N VAL A 588 -24.47 -12.07 -44.62
CA VAL A 588 -24.33 -13.36 -45.31
C VAL A 588 -23.58 -14.41 -44.46
N ILE A 589 -22.95 -14.04 -43.34
CA ILE A 589 -22.11 -14.95 -42.54
C ILE A 589 -22.71 -15.15 -41.14
N ASP A 590 -23.01 -16.41 -40.78
CA ASP A 590 -23.44 -16.76 -39.43
C ASP A 590 -22.30 -16.56 -38.42
N SER A 591 -22.44 -15.54 -37.58
CA SER A 591 -21.48 -15.21 -36.52
C SER A 591 -21.24 -16.39 -35.56
N THR A 592 -22.24 -17.24 -35.33
CA THR A 592 -22.14 -18.42 -34.46
C THR A 592 -21.12 -19.43 -35.00
N ARG A 593 -20.96 -19.53 -36.32
CA ARG A 593 -19.96 -20.43 -36.93
C ARG A 593 -18.53 -19.90 -36.71
N VAL A 594 -18.32 -18.59 -36.78
CA VAL A 594 -17.03 -17.95 -36.47
C VAL A 594 -16.72 -18.06 -34.98
N GLU A 595 -17.71 -17.86 -34.11
CA GLU A 595 -17.57 -18.10 -32.66
C GLU A 595 -17.13 -19.54 -32.37
N ASN A 596 -17.75 -20.52 -33.04
CA ASN A 596 -17.38 -21.94 -32.91
C ASN A 596 -15.97 -22.23 -33.44
N ALA A 597 -15.54 -21.59 -34.53
CA ALA A 597 -14.18 -21.68 -35.05
C ALA A 597 -13.15 -21.19 -34.03
N ILE A 598 -13.36 -19.99 -33.48
CA ILE A 598 -12.51 -19.42 -32.41
C ILE A 598 -12.48 -20.36 -31.19
N ARG A 599 -13.64 -20.92 -30.81
CA ARG A 599 -13.72 -21.87 -29.69
C ARG A 599 -12.90 -23.14 -29.92
N ARG A 600 -12.86 -23.66 -31.14
CA ARG A 600 -12.08 -24.87 -31.49
C ARG A 600 -10.57 -24.64 -31.43
N VAL A 601 -10.10 -23.43 -31.74
CA VAL A 601 -8.66 -23.10 -31.73
C VAL A 601 -8.15 -22.61 -30.38
N SER A 602 -9.04 -22.06 -29.53
CA SER A 602 -8.68 -21.51 -28.22
C SER A 602 -7.79 -22.42 -27.35
N PRO A 603 -8.02 -23.76 -27.26
CA PRO A 603 -7.13 -24.64 -26.49
C PRO A 603 -5.67 -24.67 -26.98
N LEU A 604 -5.43 -24.45 -28.28
CA LEU A 604 -4.08 -24.38 -28.85
C LEU A 604 -3.33 -23.14 -28.35
N TYR A 605 -4.01 -22.00 -28.28
CA TYR A 605 -3.46 -20.75 -27.76
C TYR A 605 -3.11 -20.87 -26.27
N GLN A 606 -3.98 -21.51 -25.49
CA GLN A 606 -3.71 -21.82 -24.07
C GLN A 606 -2.45 -22.70 -23.93
N ARG A 607 -2.35 -23.78 -24.71
CA ARG A 607 -1.21 -24.71 -24.67
C ARG A 607 0.11 -24.03 -25.04
N ASN A 608 0.09 -23.17 -26.06
CA ASN A 608 1.25 -22.42 -26.52
C ASN A 608 1.51 -21.12 -25.74
N LYS A 609 0.72 -20.84 -24.69
CA LYS A 609 0.86 -19.67 -23.81
C LYS A 609 0.79 -18.32 -24.56
N LYS A 610 -0.03 -18.23 -25.61
CA LYS A 610 -0.29 -17.01 -26.38
C LYS A 610 -1.74 -16.56 -26.14
N PRO A 611 -2.02 -15.34 -25.65
CA PRO A 611 -3.39 -14.87 -25.52
C PRO A 611 -4.06 -14.72 -26.88
N LEU A 612 -5.30 -15.23 -26.95
CA LEU A 612 -6.23 -14.99 -28.05
C LEU A 612 -7.34 -14.08 -27.53
N LEU A 613 -7.60 -12.99 -28.26
CA LEU A 613 -8.67 -12.03 -28.00
C LEU A 613 -9.61 -12.00 -29.20
N ALA A 614 -10.88 -11.70 -28.96
CA ALA A 614 -11.86 -11.52 -30.03
C ALA A 614 -12.53 -10.14 -29.92
N CYS A 615 -12.89 -9.56 -31.05
CA CYS A 615 -13.68 -8.34 -31.12
C CYS A 615 -14.83 -8.56 -32.10
N PHE A 616 -16.06 -8.60 -31.60
CA PHE A 616 -17.26 -8.73 -32.42
C PHE A 616 -18.02 -7.42 -32.41
N MET A 617 -17.83 -6.61 -33.46
CA MET A 617 -18.44 -5.29 -33.56
C MET A 617 -19.92 -5.43 -33.97
N GLY A 618 -20.85 -4.84 -33.21
CA GLY A 618 -22.29 -4.88 -33.49
C GLY A 618 -23.07 -5.86 -32.60
N GLN A 619 -23.96 -6.67 -33.19
CA GLN A 619 -25.06 -7.34 -32.45
C GLN A 619 -24.65 -8.36 -31.37
N ARG A 620 -23.42 -8.89 -31.38
CA ARG A 620 -22.98 -9.94 -30.43
C ARG A 620 -22.13 -9.40 -29.27
N GLY A 621 -21.22 -8.46 -29.49
CA GLY A 621 -20.38 -7.84 -28.44
C GLY A 621 -19.89 -8.84 -27.38
N PHE A 622 -20.06 -8.49 -26.11
CA PHE A 622 -19.69 -9.33 -24.96
C PHE A 622 -20.50 -10.64 -24.81
N LYS A 623 -21.62 -10.81 -25.52
CA LYS A 623 -22.49 -12.00 -25.39
C LYS A 623 -21.93 -13.24 -26.11
N ALA A 624 -20.84 -13.09 -26.88
CA ALA A 624 -20.20 -14.20 -27.57
C ALA A 624 -19.58 -15.20 -26.57
N LYS A 625 -20.10 -16.42 -26.54
CA LYS A 625 -19.62 -17.48 -25.62
C LYS A 625 -18.45 -18.23 -26.26
N LEU A 626 -17.25 -17.65 -26.23
CA LEU A 626 -16.06 -18.18 -26.91
C LEU A 626 -15.22 -19.13 -26.04
N GLY A 627 -15.86 -20.09 -25.37
CA GLY A 627 -15.16 -21.08 -24.55
C GLY A 627 -16.03 -21.64 -23.43
N LYS A 628 -15.38 -22.27 -22.46
CA LYS A 628 -15.99 -22.72 -21.20
C LYS A 628 -15.63 -21.75 -20.07
N ALA A 629 -16.44 -21.67 -19.03
CA ALA A 629 -16.17 -20.85 -17.86
C ALA A 629 -14.77 -21.17 -17.29
N GLY A 630 -13.96 -20.12 -17.03
CA GLY A 630 -12.57 -20.25 -16.56
C GLY A 630 -11.50 -20.42 -17.65
N SER A 631 -11.87 -20.59 -18.92
CA SER A 631 -10.93 -20.72 -20.04
C SER A 631 -11.57 -20.34 -21.39
N PHE A 632 -12.09 -19.11 -21.50
CA PHE A 632 -12.70 -18.60 -22.74
C PHE A 632 -11.90 -17.45 -23.35
N VAL A 633 -12.10 -17.23 -24.65
CA VAL A 633 -11.53 -16.09 -25.38
C VAL A 633 -12.35 -14.84 -25.05
N PRO A 634 -11.79 -13.80 -24.42
CA PRO A 634 -12.53 -12.58 -24.13
C PRO A 634 -12.98 -11.93 -25.44
N CYS A 635 -14.25 -11.51 -25.47
CA CYS A 635 -14.86 -10.87 -26.63
C CYS A 635 -15.23 -9.42 -26.29
N TYR A 636 -14.68 -8.48 -27.06
CA TYR A 636 -14.87 -7.05 -26.86
C TYR A 636 -15.80 -6.46 -27.93
N PRO A 637 -16.51 -5.37 -27.62
CA PRO A 637 -17.37 -4.68 -28.57
C PRO A 637 -16.58 -3.88 -29.60
N PHE A 638 -15.41 -3.37 -29.23
CA PHE A 638 -14.55 -2.55 -30.09
C PHE A 638 -13.07 -2.96 -29.95
N PRO A 639 -12.25 -2.80 -31.02
CA PRO A 639 -10.84 -3.16 -30.99
C PRO A 639 -10.02 -2.43 -29.92
N GLU A 640 -10.34 -1.17 -29.64
CA GLU A 640 -9.67 -0.30 -28.67
C GLU A 640 -9.72 -0.91 -27.27
N ASN A 641 -10.87 -1.45 -26.86
CA ASN A 641 -11.05 -2.16 -25.58
C ASN A 641 -10.13 -3.38 -25.49
N ALA A 642 -10.09 -4.20 -26.55
CA ALA A 642 -9.27 -5.41 -26.60
C ALA A 642 -7.77 -5.08 -26.52
N VAL A 643 -7.36 -4.05 -27.26
CA VAL A 643 -5.97 -3.59 -27.31
C VAL A 643 -5.55 -2.99 -25.97
N LEU A 644 -6.39 -2.17 -25.33
CA LEU A 644 -6.13 -1.63 -24.00
C LEU A 644 -5.92 -2.77 -22.99
N ALA A 645 -6.83 -3.75 -22.96
CA ALA A 645 -6.74 -4.90 -22.06
C ALA A 645 -5.43 -5.67 -22.27
N LEU A 646 -5.06 -5.92 -23.54
CA LEU A 646 -3.80 -6.58 -23.88
C LEU A 646 -2.59 -5.76 -23.45
N SER A 647 -2.58 -4.46 -23.70
CA SER A 647 -1.48 -3.57 -23.29
C SER A 647 -1.25 -3.62 -21.78
N LYS A 648 -2.31 -3.53 -20.97
CA LYS A 648 -2.23 -3.68 -19.51
C LYS A 648 -1.69 -5.04 -19.07
N ALA A 649 -2.07 -6.12 -19.75
CA ALA A 649 -1.52 -7.45 -19.47
C ALA A 649 -0.03 -7.56 -19.83
N VAL A 650 0.41 -6.90 -20.91
CA VAL A 650 1.83 -6.78 -21.28
C VAL A 650 2.61 -5.98 -20.25
N GLU A 651 2.13 -4.79 -19.87
CA GLU A 651 2.72 -3.95 -18.82
C GLU A 651 2.93 -4.74 -17.52
N TYR A 652 1.89 -5.48 -17.11
CA TYR A 652 1.96 -6.36 -15.94
C TYR A 652 3.04 -7.44 -16.09
N ARG A 653 3.09 -8.13 -17.23
CA ARG A 653 4.12 -9.15 -17.50
C ARG A 653 5.53 -8.57 -17.46
N GLU A 654 5.74 -7.39 -18.05
CA GLU A 654 7.03 -6.69 -18.01
C GLU A 654 7.41 -6.33 -16.57
N SER A 655 6.44 -5.87 -15.76
CA SER A 655 6.65 -5.58 -14.34
C SER A 655 7.02 -6.81 -13.50
N MET A 656 6.60 -8.01 -13.91
CA MET A 656 6.96 -9.26 -13.23
C MET A 656 8.40 -9.70 -13.52
N LYS A 657 8.95 -9.34 -14.68
CA LYS A 657 10.34 -9.66 -15.08
C LYS A 657 11.37 -8.76 -14.38
N LYS A 658 10.93 -7.61 -13.85
CA LYS A 658 11.80 -6.62 -13.22
C LYS A 658 12.27 -7.06 -11.82
N PRO A 659 13.55 -6.85 -11.43
CA PRO A 659 14.02 -7.12 -10.08
C PRO A 659 13.34 -6.19 -9.07
N ARG A 660 12.67 -6.74 -8.05
CA ARG A 660 11.81 -5.95 -7.14
C ARG A 660 12.45 -5.55 -5.80
N ASP A 661 13.54 -6.21 -5.39
CA ASP A 661 13.93 -6.27 -3.96
C ASP A 661 15.34 -5.79 -3.60
N ALA A 662 16.14 -5.33 -4.56
CA ALA A 662 17.45 -4.78 -4.25
C ALA A 662 17.36 -3.27 -3.98
N VAL A 663 16.90 -2.89 -2.78
CA VAL A 663 17.27 -1.56 -2.25
C VAL A 663 18.79 -1.60 -2.05
N THR A 664 19.51 -0.93 -2.94
CA THR A 664 20.97 -0.94 -2.98
C THR A 664 21.52 -0.24 -1.74
N SER A 665 22.36 -0.95 -0.97
CA SER A 665 23.10 -0.33 0.12
C SER A 665 24.13 0.62 -0.46
N ILE A 666 23.95 1.92 -0.23
CA ILE A 666 24.89 2.92 -0.72
C ILE A 666 26.17 2.85 0.12
N LYS A 667 27.30 2.61 -0.54
CA LYS A 667 28.64 2.63 0.07
C LYS A 667 29.12 4.07 0.26
N GLY A 668 29.96 4.30 1.25
CA GLY A 668 30.58 5.61 1.50
C GLY A 668 29.74 6.59 2.33
N VAL A 669 28.52 6.22 2.73
CA VAL A 669 27.65 7.08 3.55
C VAL A 669 28.15 7.15 5.00
N LYS A 670 28.40 8.37 5.50
CA LYS A 670 28.87 8.66 6.86
C LYS A 670 27.69 8.90 7.82
N ARG A 671 26.85 7.88 8.02
CA ARG A 671 25.58 7.96 8.79
C ARG A 671 25.72 8.58 10.18
N GLU A 672 26.72 8.15 10.94
CA GLU A 672 26.97 8.64 12.30
C GLU A 672 27.32 10.14 12.32
N LYS A 673 28.09 10.61 11.34
CA LYS A 673 28.42 12.04 11.20
C LYS A 673 27.17 12.85 10.83
N ALA A 674 26.38 12.36 9.87
CA ALA A 674 25.12 12.99 9.49
C ALA A 674 24.17 13.12 10.68
N ARG A 675 24.01 12.06 11.48
CA ARG A 675 23.18 12.06 12.69
C ARG A 675 23.60 13.13 13.69
N ARG A 676 24.91 13.26 13.97
CA ARG A 676 25.44 14.30 14.88
C ARG A 676 25.16 15.71 14.39
N ILE A 677 25.26 15.96 13.08
CA ILE A 677 24.92 17.27 12.48
C ILE A 677 23.46 17.62 12.76
N ILE A 678 22.55 16.66 12.54
CA ILE A 678 21.11 16.84 12.75
C ILE A 678 20.78 16.99 14.24
N GLU A 679 21.33 16.14 15.11
CA GLU A 679 21.11 16.24 16.56
C GLU A 679 21.59 17.59 17.11
N ALA A 680 22.76 18.06 16.67
CA ALA A 680 23.26 19.39 17.03
C ALA A 680 22.32 20.51 16.56
N ALA A 681 21.91 20.49 15.29
CA ALA A 681 21.00 21.49 14.72
C ALA A 681 19.62 21.50 15.43
N MET A 682 19.09 20.32 15.74
CA MET A 682 17.83 20.14 16.47
C MET A 682 17.94 20.62 17.91
N SER A 683 19.10 20.47 18.58
CA SER A 683 19.29 20.94 19.95
C SER A 683 19.38 22.47 20.07
N GLN A 684 19.93 23.13 19.05
CA GLN A 684 20.18 24.57 19.03
C GLN A 684 18.93 25.37 18.67
N ASN A 685 18.05 24.82 17.82
CA ASN A 685 16.81 25.48 17.42
C ASN A 685 15.65 24.92 18.24
N LYS A 686 14.81 25.79 18.80
CA LYS A 686 13.57 25.36 19.50
C LYS A 686 12.31 25.49 18.63
N GLN A 687 12.33 26.35 17.61
CA GLN A 687 11.23 26.47 16.64
C GLN A 687 11.26 25.33 15.62
N ARG A 688 10.07 24.89 15.20
CA ARG A 688 9.83 23.82 14.23
C ARG A 688 8.66 24.16 13.31
N PRO A 689 8.73 23.85 12.00
CA PRO A 689 9.93 23.41 11.27
C PRO A 689 10.96 24.54 11.13
N PHE A 690 12.21 24.23 10.78
CA PHE A 690 13.24 25.24 10.50
C PHE A 690 14.17 24.82 9.36
N TRP A 691 14.71 25.81 8.65
CA TRP A 691 15.66 25.61 7.56
C TRP A 691 17.10 25.47 8.07
N LEU A 692 17.84 24.50 7.54
CA LEU A 692 19.26 24.34 7.84
C LEU A 692 20.09 25.47 7.21
N PRO A 693 21.09 26.02 7.94
CA PRO A 693 22.05 26.95 7.37
C PRO A 693 22.87 26.30 6.24
N ALA A 694 23.28 27.11 5.24
CA ALA A 694 23.99 26.63 4.04
C ALA A 694 25.24 25.79 4.36
N GLU A 695 26.04 26.19 5.35
CA GLU A 695 27.24 25.44 5.78
C GLU A 695 26.90 24.03 6.28
N LYS A 696 25.80 23.89 7.04
CA LYS A 696 25.34 22.58 7.55
C LYS A 696 24.75 21.72 6.45
N ILE A 697 24.13 22.33 5.44
CA ILE A 697 23.69 21.62 4.23
C ILE A 697 24.90 21.02 3.53
N VAL A 698 25.96 21.79 3.27
CA VAL A 698 27.19 21.28 2.62
C VAL A 698 27.80 20.11 3.41
N ASP A 699 27.96 20.25 4.73
CA ASP A 699 28.46 19.18 5.61
C ASP A 699 27.60 17.91 5.52
N LEU A 700 26.28 18.08 5.45
CA LEU A 700 25.32 16.99 5.36
C LEU A 700 25.40 16.29 4.01
N LEU A 701 25.40 17.03 2.89
CA LEU A 701 25.50 16.48 1.54
C LEU A 701 26.81 15.70 1.35
N ASN A 702 27.91 16.19 1.92
CA ASN A 702 29.20 15.50 1.94
C ASN A 702 29.18 14.17 2.70
N CYS A 703 28.26 13.98 3.65
CA CYS A 703 28.09 12.70 4.34
C CYS A 703 27.45 11.63 3.45
N TYR A 704 26.72 12.03 2.41
CA TYR A 704 26.05 11.15 1.45
C TYR A 704 26.72 11.14 0.07
N ASP A 705 27.90 11.79 -0.07
CA ASP A 705 28.62 11.91 -1.34
C ASP A 705 27.73 12.54 -2.44
N ILE A 706 27.00 13.60 -2.07
CA ILE A 706 26.21 14.43 -2.99
C ILE A 706 27.04 15.68 -3.33
N ARG A 707 27.36 15.86 -4.61
CA ARG A 707 28.17 16.99 -5.09
C ARG A 707 27.34 18.28 -5.08
N ILE A 708 27.77 19.24 -4.28
CA ILE A 708 27.27 20.61 -4.26
C ILE A 708 28.37 21.56 -4.69
N ALA A 709 28.05 22.56 -5.51
CA ALA A 709 29.02 23.59 -5.86
C ALA A 709 29.35 24.40 -4.58
N GLY A 710 30.64 24.59 -4.28
CA GLY A 710 31.09 25.16 -3.01
C GLY A 710 30.41 26.48 -2.65
N ILE A 711 29.98 26.63 -1.40
CA ILE A 711 29.27 27.81 -0.91
C ILE A 711 30.10 28.44 0.21
N SER A 712 30.44 29.71 0.05
CA SER A 712 31.04 30.54 1.11
C SER A 712 30.14 31.74 1.37
N VAL A 713 29.84 32.03 2.64
CA VAL A 713 28.97 33.16 3.01
C VAL A 713 29.80 34.37 3.41
N ALA A 714 29.53 35.51 2.79
CA ALA A 714 30.12 36.81 3.14
C ALA A 714 29.07 37.74 3.74
N ARG A 715 29.45 38.51 4.76
CA ARG A 715 28.62 39.54 5.39
C ARG A 715 28.98 40.96 4.95
N SER A 716 30.07 41.12 4.21
CA SER A 716 30.48 42.42 3.63
C SER A 716 30.93 42.27 2.18
N ALA A 717 30.94 43.38 1.44
CA ALA A 717 31.40 43.41 0.05
C ALA A 717 32.89 43.01 -0.07
N ASP A 718 33.75 43.41 0.86
CA ASP A 718 35.17 43.07 0.85
C ASP A 718 35.40 41.58 1.14
N GLU A 719 34.63 41.01 2.08
CA GLU A 719 34.64 39.58 2.35
C GLU A 719 34.15 38.79 1.14
N ALA A 720 33.07 39.26 0.49
CA ALA A 720 32.52 38.64 -0.72
C ALA A 720 33.54 38.60 -1.87
N ALA A 721 34.26 39.70 -2.10
CA ALA A 721 35.33 39.77 -3.09
C ALA A 721 36.48 38.82 -2.78
N THR A 722 36.92 38.77 -1.52
CA THR A 722 37.98 37.87 -1.06
C THR A 722 37.60 36.40 -1.29
N LEU A 723 36.38 36.02 -0.90
CA LEU A 723 35.86 34.66 -1.10
C LEU A 723 35.68 34.32 -2.58
N ALA A 724 35.31 35.29 -3.42
CA ALA A 724 35.18 35.11 -4.86
C ALA A 724 36.53 34.83 -5.53
N ALA A 725 37.58 35.58 -5.15
CA ALA A 725 38.94 35.35 -5.64
C ALA A 725 39.46 33.95 -5.27
N GLN A 726 39.12 33.48 -4.06
CA GLN A 726 39.45 32.11 -3.61
C GLN A 726 38.65 31.03 -4.35
N ALA A 727 37.39 31.28 -4.66
CA ALA A 727 36.52 30.34 -5.39
C ALA A 727 36.88 30.20 -6.88
N GLY A 728 37.44 31.25 -7.47
CA GLY A 728 37.83 31.33 -8.88
C GLY A 728 36.67 31.77 -9.78
N PHE A 729 36.95 32.73 -10.68
CA PHE A 729 35.98 33.32 -11.60
C PHE A 729 35.66 32.42 -12.82
N PRO A 730 34.47 32.55 -13.44
CA PRO A 730 33.35 33.39 -13.02
C PRO A 730 32.63 32.84 -11.78
N VAL A 731 32.12 33.74 -10.94
CA VAL A 731 31.35 33.42 -9.72
C VAL A 731 29.91 33.92 -9.82
N VAL A 732 29.08 33.40 -8.92
CA VAL A 732 27.70 33.81 -8.70
C VAL A 732 27.59 34.36 -7.28
N VAL A 733 26.90 35.50 -7.15
CA VAL A 733 26.50 36.07 -5.86
C VAL A 733 25.02 35.82 -5.66
N LYS A 734 24.64 35.17 -4.56
CA LYS A 734 23.25 34.90 -4.18
C LYS A 734 22.96 35.49 -2.81
N LEU A 735 21.79 36.07 -2.62
CA LEU A 735 21.31 36.52 -1.31
C LEU A 735 21.27 35.36 -0.32
N ASN A 736 21.85 35.57 0.87
CA ASN A 736 21.69 34.69 2.02
C ASN A 736 20.67 35.31 2.99
N SER A 737 19.55 34.63 3.21
CA SER A 737 18.44 35.10 4.06
C SER A 737 17.64 33.90 4.55
N SER A 738 17.24 33.90 5.83
CA SER A 738 16.34 32.90 6.41
C SER A 738 14.87 33.13 6.11
N THR A 739 14.49 34.33 5.67
CA THR A 739 13.09 34.74 5.42
C THR A 739 12.76 34.89 3.93
N ILE A 740 13.74 35.21 3.08
CA ILE A 740 13.54 35.35 1.63
C ILE A 740 13.82 34.02 0.93
N THR A 741 12.76 33.34 0.49
CA THR A 741 12.85 32.01 -0.14
C THR A 741 13.13 32.08 -1.66
N HIS A 742 12.46 32.97 -2.39
CA HIS A 742 12.66 33.16 -3.83
C HIS A 742 13.62 34.32 -4.11
N LYS A 743 14.92 34.00 -4.12
CA LYS A 743 16.01 34.99 -4.26
C LYS A 743 15.95 35.74 -5.59
N THR A 744 15.58 35.07 -6.67
CA THR A 744 15.50 35.67 -8.01
C THR A 744 14.45 36.78 -8.09
N ASP A 745 13.31 36.61 -7.40
CA ASP A 745 12.17 37.54 -7.43
C ASP A 745 12.50 38.91 -6.82
N VAL A 746 13.45 38.93 -5.87
CA VAL A 746 13.97 40.17 -5.27
C VAL A 746 15.26 40.66 -5.96
N GLY A 747 15.63 40.05 -7.09
CA GLY A 747 16.88 40.34 -7.79
C GLY A 747 18.13 40.00 -6.99
N GLY A 748 18.02 39.04 -6.06
CA GLY A 748 19.06 38.56 -5.15
C GLY A 748 19.99 37.51 -5.75
N VAL A 749 20.00 37.33 -7.07
CA VAL A 749 20.94 36.44 -7.77
C VAL A 749 21.62 37.23 -8.88
N VAL A 750 22.95 37.31 -8.86
CA VAL A 750 23.75 37.97 -9.89
C VAL A 750 24.77 36.95 -10.43
N LEU A 751 24.68 36.69 -11.73
CA LEU A 751 25.45 35.67 -12.43
C LEU A 751 26.63 36.29 -13.20
N ASP A 752 27.55 35.44 -13.65
CA ASP A 752 28.64 35.78 -14.58
C ASP A 752 29.55 36.93 -14.11
N LEU A 753 29.92 36.89 -12.83
CA LEU A 753 30.83 37.87 -12.23
C LEU A 753 32.27 37.42 -12.42
N ASN A 754 33.07 38.20 -13.11
CA ASN A 754 34.41 37.86 -13.59
C ASN A 754 35.54 38.61 -12.84
N SER A 755 35.20 39.48 -11.89
CA SER A 755 36.18 40.22 -11.10
C SER A 755 35.71 40.53 -9.67
N GLU A 756 36.65 40.82 -8.77
CA GLU A 756 36.36 41.26 -7.41
C GLU A 756 35.50 42.54 -7.38
N GLY A 757 35.76 43.48 -8.31
CA GLY A 757 34.99 44.72 -8.42
C GLY A 757 33.53 44.49 -8.78
N GLU A 758 33.26 43.57 -9.71
CA GLU A 758 31.91 43.15 -10.08
C GLU A 758 31.19 42.50 -8.89
N VAL A 759 31.88 41.68 -8.10
CA VAL A 759 31.31 41.06 -6.88
C VAL A 759 30.95 42.09 -5.82
N LYS A 760 31.81 43.08 -5.55
CA LYS A 760 31.48 44.18 -4.62
C LYS A 760 30.26 44.97 -5.10
N SER A 761 30.19 45.21 -6.40
CA SER A 761 29.08 45.93 -7.03
C SER A 761 27.78 45.13 -6.91
N ALA A 762 27.83 43.81 -7.13
CA ALA A 762 26.69 42.91 -6.97
C ALA A 762 26.19 42.87 -5.51
N PHE A 763 27.09 42.81 -4.52
CA PHE A 763 26.72 42.85 -3.10
C PHE A 763 25.92 44.12 -2.77
N ASN A 764 26.46 45.28 -3.15
CA ASN A 764 25.82 46.56 -2.89
C ASN A 764 24.48 46.69 -3.64
N ALA A 765 24.42 46.24 -4.90
CA ALA A 765 23.19 46.25 -5.68
C ALA A 765 22.07 45.41 -5.06
N ILE A 766 22.38 44.23 -4.50
CA ILE A 766 21.40 43.41 -3.77
C ILE A 766 20.92 44.14 -2.51
N LYS A 767 21.85 44.71 -1.74
CA LYS A 767 21.54 45.48 -0.53
C LYS A 767 20.63 46.68 -0.84
N ASP A 768 20.95 47.45 -1.87
CA ASP A 768 20.17 48.62 -2.28
C ASP A 768 18.76 48.24 -2.75
N LYS A 769 18.61 47.12 -3.49
CA LYS A 769 17.30 46.58 -3.87
C LYS A 769 16.46 46.20 -2.66
N LEU A 770 17.04 45.47 -1.69
CA LEU A 770 16.33 45.09 -0.47
C LEU A 770 15.95 46.31 0.36
N LYS A 771 16.83 47.32 0.43
CA LYS A 771 16.54 48.59 1.08
C LYS A 771 15.38 49.32 0.40
N ALA A 772 15.33 49.38 -0.92
CA ALA A 772 14.22 49.96 -1.68
C ALA A 772 12.89 49.24 -1.43
N LEU A 773 12.93 47.92 -1.15
CA LEU A 773 11.77 47.11 -0.78
C LEU A 773 11.42 47.17 0.72
N GLY A 774 12.21 47.87 1.54
CA GLY A 774 12.02 47.93 3.00
C GLY A 774 12.40 46.64 3.74
N ARG A 775 13.22 45.77 3.12
CA ARG A 775 13.59 44.42 3.58
C ARG A 775 15.09 44.26 3.86
N GLU A 776 15.81 45.37 4.09
CA GLU A 776 17.27 45.34 4.31
C GLU A 776 17.68 44.47 5.51
N SER A 777 16.87 44.47 6.59
CA SER A 777 17.11 43.66 7.79
C SER A 777 17.04 42.14 7.57
N GLU A 778 16.49 41.70 6.44
CA GLU A 778 16.38 40.29 6.07
C GLU A 778 17.64 39.78 5.35
N MET A 779 18.61 40.66 5.03
CA MET A 779 19.89 40.29 4.43
C MET A 779 20.88 39.85 5.51
N GLU A 780 21.14 38.55 5.60
CA GLU A 780 22.16 37.98 6.51
C GLU A 780 23.56 37.98 5.87
N GLY A 781 23.64 38.28 4.58
CA GLY A 781 24.86 38.31 3.77
C GLY A 781 24.59 37.87 2.33
N VAL A 782 25.65 37.44 1.64
CA VAL A 782 25.57 36.79 0.33
C VAL A 782 26.36 35.48 0.33
N ALA A 783 25.84 34.49 -0.38
CA ALA A 783 26.55 33.28 -0.74
C ALA A 783 27.33 33.50 -2.04
N ILE A 784 28.63 33.20 -1.99
CA ILE A 784 29.55 33.21 -3.12
C ILE A 784 29.80 31.77 -3.55
N GLN A 785 29.64 31.51 -4.85
CA GLN A 785 29.77 30.17 -5.42
C GLN A 785 30.38 30.27 -6.81
N ARG A 786 31.29 29.36 -7.16
CA ARG A 786 31.82 29.26 -8.53
C ARG A 786 30.67 28.95 -9.51
N MET A 787 30.62 29.66 -10.63
CA MET A 787 29.60 29.43 -11.64
C MET A 787 29.86 28.11 -12.35
N ILE A 788 28.84 27.25 -12.42
CA ILE A 788 28.88 26.00 -13.17
C ILE A 788 28.26 26.25 -14.56
N PRO A 789 29.07 26.30 -15.64
CA PRO A 789 28.57 26.56 -17.00
C PRO A 789 27.95 25.30 -17.61
N GLY A 790 27.01 25.49 -18.53
CA GLY A 790 26.38 24.40 -19.29
C GLY A 790 25.52 23.46 -18.42
N GLY A 791 25.29 22.27 -18.97
CA GLY A 791 24.49 21.20 -18.38
C GLY A 791 22.97 21.36 -18.52
N VAL A 792 22.24 20.26 -18.36
CA VAL A 792 20.78 20.25 -18.30
C VAL A 792 20.35 20.53 -16.86
N GLU A 793 19.43 21.47 -16.65
CA GLU A 793 18.89 21.79 -15.33
C GLU A 793 17.76 20.83 -14.96
N ILE A 794 17.93 20.11 -13.84
CA ILE A 794 16.92 19.24 -13.25
C ILE A 794 16.54 19.73 -11.85
N ILE A 795 15.41 19.27 -11.35
CA ILE A 795 15.03 19.39 -9.94
C ILE A 795 15.03 18.00 -9.30
N ALA A 796 15.58 17.89 -8.09
CA ALA A 796 15.50 16.70 -7.27
C ALA A 796 15.15 17.10 -5.84
N GLY A 797 14.18 16.43 -5.23
CA GLY A 797 13.67 16.86 -3.92
C GLY A 797 13.01 15.76 -3.13
N VAL A 798 12.68 16.08 -1.88
CA VAL A 798 11.93 15.23 -0.98
C VAL A 798 10.86 16.08 -0.29
N THR A 799 9.65 15.58 -0.26
CA THR A 799 8.58 16.14 0.58
C THR A 799 7.99 15.05 1.46
N GLN A 800 7.49 15.41 2.64
CA GLN A 800 6.79 14.49 3.52
C GLN A 800 5.29 14.56 3.28
N ASP A 801 4.71 13.46 2.81
CA ASP A 801 3.27 13.28 2.84
C ASP A 801 2.83 12.71 4.21
N PRO A 802 1.81 13.29 4.87
CA PRO A 802 1.34 12.81 6.18
C PRO A 802 0.91 11.33 6.21
N THR A 803 0.43 10.81 5.09
CA THR A 803 -0.14 9.46 4.96
C THR A 803 0.84 8.48 4.34
N PHE A 804 1.59 8.92 3.31
CA PHE A 804 2.49 8.08 2.52
C PHE A 804 3.93 8.13 3.03
N GLY A 805 4.32 9.20 3.72
CA GLY A 805 5.71 9.44 4.13
C GLY A 805 6.53 10.12 3.05
N PRO A 806 7.83 9.85 3.00
CA PRO A 806 8.70 10.60 2.12
C PRO A 806 8.48 10.25 0.65
N LEU A 807 8.24 11.31 -0.13
CA LEU A 807 8.11 11.29 -1.58
C LEU A 807 9.36 11.90 -2.18
N ILE A 808 10.03 11.17 -3.06
CA ILE A 808 11.18 11.64 -3.80
C ILE A 808 10.69 12.16 -5.15
N MET A 809 11.09 13.39 -5.46
CA MET A 809 10.74 14.12 -6.66
C MET A 809 11.93 14.19 -7.61
N PHE A 810 11.65 14.04 -8.90
CA PHE A 810 12.59 14.30 -9.98
C PHE A 810 11.85 15.01 -11.12
N GLY A 811 12.50 15.93 -11.82
CA GLY A 811 11.90 16.58 -12.99
C GLY A 811 12.83 17.56 -13.67
N LEU A 812 12.28 18.29 -14.64
CA LEU A 812 12.98 19.43 -15.24
C LEU A 812 13.10 20.57 -14.22
N GLY A 813 14.31 21.14 -14.09
CA GLY A 813 14.64 22.18 -13.12
C GLY A 813 14.76 23.57 -13.74
N GLY A 814 15.15 24.52 -12.90
CA GLY A 814 15.33 25.91 -13.30
C GLY A 814 14.02 26.67 -13.44
N ILE A 815 14.10 27.82 -14.10
CA ILE A 815 12.99 28.79 -14.22
C ILE A 815 11.77 28.23 -14.96
N GLN A 816 11.98 27.26 -15.85
CA GLN A 816 10.91 26.67 -16.67
C GLN A 816 10.16 25.54 -15.95
N ALA A 817 10.64 25.09 -14.78
CA ALA A 817 10.05 23.98 -14.03
C ALA A 817 8.59 24.24 -13.64
N GLU A 818 8.28 25.45 -13.19
CA GLU A 818 6.91 25.84 -12.76
C GLU A 818 5.91 25.86 -13.92
N LEU A 819 6.38 26.19 -15.13
CA LEU A 819 5.54 26.32 -16.32
C LEU A 819 5.20 24.95 -16.92
N LEU A 820 6.18 24.05 -17.02
CA LEU A 820 6.03 22.77 -17.70
C LEU A 820 5.45 21.67 -16.82
N LYS A 821 5.65 21.76 -15.49
CA LYS A 821 5.22 20.76 -14.49
C LYS A 821 5.62 19.32 -14.88
N ASP A 822 6.79 19.18 -15.53
CA ASP A 822 7.34 17.91 -15.98
C ASP A 822 8.12 17.25 -14.84
N ILE A 823 7.35 16.72 -13.87
CA ILE A 823 7.87 16.11 -12.65
C ILE A 823 7.30 14.70 -12.46
N VAL A 824 8.07 13.87 -11.76
CA VAL A 824 7.68 12.52 -11.35
C VAL A 824 7.96 12.33 -9.87
N LEU A 825 7.03 11.66 -9.18
CA LEU A 825 7.14 11.32 -7.76
C LEU A 825 7.29 9.80 -7.60
N ARG A 826 8.04 9.40 -6.58
CA ARG A 826 8.13 8.00 -6.10
C ARG A 826 8.17 7.96 -4.57
N LEU A 827 7.62 6.91 -4.01
CA LEU A 827 7.69 6.61 -2.58
C LEU A 827 9.09 6.09 -2.24
N HIS A 828 9.62 6.55 -1.10
CA HIS A 828 10.78 5.91 -0.46
C HIS A 828 10.39 4.50 0.07
N PRO A 829 11.28 3.49 0.00
CA PRO A 829 12.62 3.50 -0.59
C PRO A 829 12.65 3.30 -2.11
N LEU A 830 13.65 3.88 -2.78
CA LEU A 830 13.91 3.67 -4.20
C LEU A 830 14.83 2.48 -4.43
N THR A 831 14.56 1.76 -5.52
CA THR A 831 15.49 0.83 -6.16
C THR A 831 16.23 1.51 -7.31
N GLU A 832 17.31 0.89 -7.80
CA GLU A 832 18.02 1.37 -9.01
C GLU A 832 17.08 1.49 -10.22
N LEU A 833 16.15 0.55 -10.34
CA LEU A 833 15.12 0.57 -11.37
C LEU A 833 14.17 1.75 -11.20
N ASP A 834 13.73 2.05 -9.97
CA ASP A 834 12.88 3.22 -9.72
C ASP A 834 13.59 4.51 -10.14
N ALA A 835 14.86 4.66 -9.77
CA ALA A 835 15.67 5.82 -10.15
C ALA A 835 15.84 5.93 -11.67
N SER A 836 16.10 4.81 -12.36
CA SER A 836 16.19 4.79 -13.82
C SER A 836 14.87 5.17 -14.49
N GLU A 837 13.75 4.62 -14.02
CA GLU A 837 12.43 4.91 -14.57
C GLU A 837 12.01 6.35 -14.30
N MET A 838 12.36 6.92 -13.14
CA MET A 838 12.11 8.34 -12.86
C MET A 838 12.77 9.22 -13.92
N VAL A 839 14.04 8.96 -14.25
CA VAL A 839 14.77 9.75 -15.25
C VAL A 839 14.19 9.58 -16.66
N SER A 840 13.81 8.36 -17.05
CA SER A 840 13.28 8.11 -18.40
C SER A 840 11.80 8.47 -18.59
N SER A 841 11.06 8.78 -17.52
CA SER A 841 9.59 8.97 -17.59
C SER A 841 9.14 10.42 -17.67
N ILE A 842 10.04 11.38 -17.52
CA ILE A 842 9.72 12.80 -17.78
C ILE A 842 9.55 13.01 -19.29
N LYS A 843 8.66 13.93 -19.68
CA LYS A 843 8.36 14.21 -21.10
C LYS A 843 9.60 14.74 -21.83
N THR A 844 10.48 15.40 -21.11
CA THR A 844 11.71 15.99 -21.62
C THR A 844 12.93 15.06 -21.54
N ALA A 845 12.74 13.76 -21.34
CA ALA A 845 13.85 12.81 -21.19
C ALA A 845 14.82 12.78 -22.38
N SER A 846 14.35 13.08 -23.59
CA SER A 846 15.18 13.19 -24.79
C SER A 846 16.22 14.32 -24.73
N LEU A 847 16.07 15.31 -23.84
CA LEU A 847 17.11 16.33 -23.60
C LEU A 847 18.40 15.71 -23.07
N PHE A 848 18.33 14.60 -22.33
CA PHE A 848 19.51 13.91 -21.81
C PHE A 848 20.27 13.13 -22.89
N GLU A 849 19.66 12.85 -24.03
CA GLU A 849 20.29 12.15 -25.16
C GLU A 849 21.18 13.09 -26.01
N GLY A 850 21.10 14.40 -25.77
CA GLY A 850 21.80 15.43 -26.53
C GLY A 850 20.86 16.10 -27.54
N PHE A 851 20.67 17.41 -27.40
CA PHE A 851 19.82 18.21 -28.28
C PHE A 851 20.63 19.32 -28.95
N ARG A 852 20.47 19.48 -30.28
CA ARG A 852 21.14 20.52 -31.09
C ARG A 852 22.65 20.63 -30.87
N GLY A 853 23.35 19.50 -30.83
CA GLY A 853 24.81 19.45 -30.71
C GLY A 853 25.35 19.47 -29.27
N ALA A 854 24.48 19.56 -28.25
CA ALA A 854 24.89 19.32 -26.87
C ALA A 854 25.27 17.84 -26.64
N PRO A 855 26.29 17.55 -25.82
CA PRO A 855 26.66 16.18 -25.50
C PRO A 855 25.57 15.47 -24.68
N PRO A 856 25.46 14.13 -24.76
CA PRO A 856 24.59 13.36 -23.88
C PRO A 856 24.94 13.58 -22.41
N SER A 857 23.92 13.66 -21.56
CA SER A 857 24.05 13.93 -20.12
C SER A 857 24.47 12.68 -19.31
N ASP A 858 25.10 12.88 -18.16
CA ASP A 858 25.46 11.79 -17.23
C ASP A 858 24.26 11.29 -16.41
N ILE A 859 23.38 10.52 -17.05
CA ILE A 859 22.17 9.94 -16.43
C ILE A 859 22.51 9.02 -15.24
N GLN A 860 23.62 8.28 -15.27
CA GLN A 860 24.01 7.39 -14.18
C GLN A 860 24.27 8.16 -12.89
N SER A 861 24.91 9.33 -12.99
CA SER A 861 25.15 10.19 -11.82
C SER A 861 23.85 10.70 -11.20
N VAL A 862 22.84 11.03 -12.02
CA VAL A 862 21.50 11.46 -11.58
C VAL A 862 20.76 10.32 -10.88
N GLN A 863 20.82 9.10 -11.41
CA GLN A 863 20.26 7.93 -10.73
C GLN A 863 20.93 7.72 -9.36
N GLY A 864 22.25 7.89 -9.29
CA GLY A 864 23.01 7.88 -8.03
C GLY A 864 22.58 8.95 -7.03
N LEU A 865 22.26 10.16 -7.49
CA LEU A 865 21.70 11.24 -6.67
C LEU A 865 20.36 10.85 -6.05
N LEU A 866 19.43 10.32 -6.86
CA LEU A 866 18.10 9.92 -6.40
C LEU A 866 18.17 8.81 -5.34
N LEU A 867 19.06 7.82 -5.54
CA LEU A 867 19.30 6.79 -4.54
C LEU A 867 19.88 7.37 -3.24
N ARG A 868 20.83 8.30 -3.33
CA ARG A 868 21.42 9.00 -2.17
C ARG A 868 20.40 9.81 -1.40
N LEU A 869 19.48 10.49 -2.10
CA LEU A 869 18.33 11.15 -1.49
C LEU A 869 17.45 10.14 -0.74
N SER A 870 17.17 8.98 -1.36
CA SER A 870 16.39 7.93 -0.70
C SER A 870 17.05 7.44 0.59
N ALA A 871 18.37 7.20 0.58
CA ALA A 871 19.11 6.81 1.77
C ALA A 871 19.16 7.91 2.83
N MET A 872 19.31 9.18 2.43
CA MET A 872 19.37 10.32 3.34
C MET A 872 18.09 10.46 4.17
N VAL A 873 16.93 10.25 3.54
CA VAL A 873 15.65 10.39 4.23
C VAL A 873 15.34 9.18 5.11
N GLU A 874 15.86 8.00 4.76
CA GLU A 874 15.81 6.81 5.62
C GLU A 874 16.63 7.03 6.91
N ASP A 875 17.85 7.53 6.75
CA ASP A 875 18.81 7.74 7.83
C ASP A 875 18.43 8.98 8.68
N ILE A 876 17.70 9.94 8.13
CA ILE A 876 17.32 11.22 8.77
C ILE A 876 15.80 11.44 8.67
N PRO A 877 15.01 10.76 9.53
CA PRO A 877 13.56 10.89 9.54
C PRO A 877 13.06 12.29 9.92
N GLN A 878 13.93 13.17 10.44
CA GLN A 878 13.64 14.56 10.80
C GLN A 878 13.48 15.46 9.56
N ILE A 879 13.91 15.05 8.37
CA ILE A 879 13.75 15.86 7.15
C ILE A 879 12.25 16.02 6.85
N ALA A 880 11.78 17.27 6.87
CA ALA A 880 10.45 17.66 6.46
C ALA A 880 10.38 17.89 4.95
N GLU A 881 11.38 18.58 4.43
CA GLU A 881 11.47 18.98 3.03
C GLU A 881 12.93 19.09 2.61
N LEU A 882 13.21 18.72 1.37
CA LEU A 882 14.49 18.90 0.70
C LEU A 882 14.22 19.34 -0.74
N ASP A 883 14.89 20.38 -1.19
CA ASP A 883 14.74 20.93 -2.54
C ASP A 883 16.12 21.24 -3.14
N PHE A 884 16.49 20.52 -4.20
CA PHE A 884 17.66 20.83 -5.02
C PHE A 884 17.20 21.36 -6.37
N ASN A 885 17.23 22.69 -6.53
CA ASN A 885 16.77 23.37 -7.73
C ASN A 885 17.59 24.65 -8.03
N PRO A 886 18.42 24.69 -9.08
CA PRO A 886 18.66 23.60 -10.04
C PRO A 886 19.78 22.66 -9.58
N VAL A 887 19.73 21.43 -10.08
CA VAL A 887 20.89 20.55 -10.22
C VAL A 887 21.31 20.57 -11.69
N LYS A 888 22.59 20.82 -11.97
CA LYS A 888 23.13 20.82 -13.33
C LYS A 888 23.73 19.46 -13.66
N VAL A 889 23.18 18.80 -14.66
CA VAL A 889 23.67 17.51 -15.16
C VAL A 889 24.63 17.77 -16.31
N MET A 890 25.89 17.35 -16.13
CA MET A 890 26.97 17.59 -17.06
C MET A 890 27.03 16.51 -18.14
N GLY A 891 28.00 16.63 -19.06
CA GLY A 891 28.24 15.61 -20.08
C GLY A 891 28.57 14.25 -19.48
N ARG A 892 28.30 13.18 -20.22
CA ARG A 892 28.53 11.79 -19.77
C ARG A 892 29.93 11.60 -19.17
N GLY A 893 30.00 11.16 -17.91
CA GLY A 893 31.24 10.95 -17.16
C GLY A 893 31.67 12.12 -16.27
N GLU A 894 31.08 13.30 -16.44
CA GLU A 894 31.38 14.50 -15.64
C GLU A 894 30.50 14.63 -14.40
N GLY A 895 29.39 13.89 -14.34
CA GLY A 895 28.46 13.83 -13.22
C GLY A 895 27.46 15.00 -13.16
N TYR A 896 27.14 15.45 -11.94
CA TYR A 896 26.22 16.56 -11.69
C TYR A 896 26.77 17.51 -10.62
N TRP A 897 26.18 18.71 -10.56
CA TRP A 897 26.41 19.70 -9.51
C TRP A 897 25.09 20.22 -8.96
N VAL A 898 24.84 20.06 -7.67
CA VAL A 898 23.75 20.79 -6.98
C VAL A 898 24.17 22.26 -6.89
N VAL A 899 23.37 23.16 -7.45
CA VAL A 899 23.68 24.60 -7.52
C VAL A 899 22.96 25.38 -6.43
N ASP A 900 21.73 25.00 -6.09
CA ASP A 900 21.02 25.50 -4.91
C ASP A 900 20.39 24.33 -4.16
N ALA A 901 20.41 24.41 -2.84
CA ALA A 901 19.93 23.36 -1.95
C ALA A 901 19.25 23.96 -0.73
N ARG A 902 18.08 23.45 -0.40
CA ARG A 902 17.33 23.80 0.82
C ARG A 902 16.91 22.53 1.53
N ILE A 903 17.06 22.50 2.85
CA ILE A 903 16.66 21.36 3.69
C ILE A 903 15.97 21.90 4.94
N SER A 904 14.74 21.46 5.19
CA SER A 904 13.92 21.79 6.36
C SER A 904 13.80 20.58 7.28
N LEU A 905 13.87 20.81 8.59
CA LEU A 905 13.70 19.79 9.63
C LEU A 905 12.42 20.05 10.44
N LYS A 906 11.69 18.97 10.77
CA LYS A 906 10.45 19.00 11.55
C LYS A 906 10.63 19.02 13.06
#